data_AF-A0A7S2LXT2-F1
#
_entry.id   AF-A0A7S2LXT2-F1
#
_cell.length_a   1.000
_cell.length_b   1.000
_cell.length_c   1.000
_cell.angle_alpha   90.00
_cell.angle_beta   90.00
_cell.angle_gamma   90.00
#
_symmetry.space_group_name_H-M   'P 1'
#
loop_
_entity.id
_entity.type
_entity.pdbx_description
1 polymer ?
#
loop_
_entity_poly.entity_id
_entity_poly.type
_entity_poly.pdbx_seq_one_letter_code
_entity_poly.pdbx_strand_id
1 'polypeptide(L)'
;MVFAGINLNNPEAEDPPYQHIQDRKGLKAFMEQKCEDYNVMFKKSPMSLVMFKDAIDLCCRILRILNQPRGNALLVGVGGSGRHCQARLASYVGDLKCFQIEISKQYKHREFLDDLKKMYEVAGTKGKPLTFLFSDTEIVEESFLEDVANILSSGEVPNLYASDELNAVRASIDKAAKEAKVPMTPEALYDFFIARVRQNLHVVFCLSYIGTSFADYCRMYPSLVSCTTAIWLLPWPSEALTEVALKFLTEGNLEEDFRAPVAEIFGRAHVAVADYSTQMYAKEKRMNYVTPTNYLELVQGYMTLLTAKQKELGTAADKLRNGLSKLDDARTQVAEMSIDLESKQKICAKKAKECEELLAVIVVERSKADQQQAEVEADSVRIEKEAKETKAIADDATRDLEKAMPALEAAMDALEKLDKKSIAEVKAYAKPPDMVMKTMCAVMTVMEKTPSWAQAKQELNDVQFLPRIKNFDKDNIKDTTLRKIEKYTKDPAFTPKGVGNVSLAAGALCQWVHAMKIYAEVYREVEPKRNALQRAQDKLEAKQKALREANAELKKVQEMVASLNKQFTDSNNEMETLAKTAEELMVKLDRAGKLVNGLAGEKIRWEQSLGTFDAQQEALFGDCIISAAFMSYAGPFGASYRDPLVNEQWAPPVKELQIPLTANFSFSTFLAVPTDVREWNLQGLPADSFSTENAVLVTRGRRFPLMIDPQNQANKWIRKMEASRQLKVFDPNSKDIMRTLERAIEFGTPVLLENVGEDLDPSLEPVLAKNIIDTGGGSLSIKVGENTLDYNVNFKFYITTKLANPHYTPEVSTKTTIVNFIVVEQGLTNQLLGVVVRAEEPHLEEQKNKLVVQVAKGKNRLVELENEILRLLAETKGSLLDDLSLIDTLQESKVISETVTQQVEVAEQTMTKIDAARENYRPAGLRAAVLFFVLNDLVAIDPMYQFALDA
;
A
#
# COMPACT_ATOMS: atom_id res chain seq x y z
N MET A 1 -56.80 5.37 -12.37
CA MET A 1 -57.20 3.94 -12.40
C MET A 1 -56.55 3.33 -13.62
N VAL A 2 -55.84 2.21 -13.48
CA VAL A 2 -55.08 1.60 -14.59
C VAL A 2 -55.85 0.37 -15.05
N PHE A 3 -56.12 0.29 -16.35
CA PHE A 3 -56.77 -0.85 -16.97
C PHE A 3 -55.82 -1.43 -18.02
N ALA A 4 -55.66 -2.75 -18.02
CA ALA A 4 -54.86 -3.43 -19.02
C ALA A 4 -55.45 -4.82 -19.29
N GLY A 5 -55.27 -5.31 -20.52
CA GLY A 5 -55.48 -6.72 -20.86
C GLY A 5 -54.24 -7.49 -20.44
N ILE A 6 -54.01 -7.61 -19.13
CA ILE A 6 -52.88 -8.34 -18.55
C ILE A 6 -53.40 -9.15 -17.37
N ASN A 7 -53.08 -10.43 -17.33
CA ASN A 7 -53.41 -11.30 -16.22
C ASN A 7 -52.17 -11.55 -15.35
N LEU A 8 -52.06 -10.84 -14.22
CA LEU A 8 -50.92 -10.98 -13.29
C LEU A 8 -50.77 -12.39 -12.69
N ASN A 9 -51.86 -13.17 -12.63
CA ASN A 9 -51.86 -14.53 -12.10
C ASN A 9 -51.55 -15.60 -13.16
N ASN A 10 -51.77 -15.27 -14.44
CA ASN A 10 -51.39 -16.13 -15.58
C ASN A 10 -50.79 -15.26 -16.71
N PRO A 11 -49.47 -14.98 -16.64
CA PRO A 11 -48.74 -14.16 -17.60
C PRO A 11 -48.79 -14.61 -19.06
N GLU A 12 -49.13 -15.88 -19.32
CA GLU A 12 -49.09 -16.53 -20.65
C GLU A 12 -50.49 -16.76 -21.24
N ALA A 13 -51.53 -16.13 -20.70
CA ALA A 13 -52.88 -16.25 -21.26
C ALA A 13 -52.94 -15.64 -22.67
N GLU A 14 -53.41 -16.41 -23.67
CA GLU A 14 -53.50 -15.98 -25.09
C GLU A 14 -54.47 -14.82 -25.34
N ASP A 15 -55.50 -14.64 -24.50
CA ASP A 15 -56.46 -13.52 -24.58
C ASP A 15 -56.82 -13.01 -23.16
N PRO A 16 -55.95 -12.19 -22.55
CA PRO A 16 -56.14 -11.73 -21.18
C PRO A 16 -57.29 -10.70 -21.09
N PRO A 17 -58.24 -10.84 -20.14
CA PRO A 17 -59.38 -9.94 -20.03
C PRO A 17 -58.94 -8.52 -19.69
N TYR A 18 -59.49 -7.52 -20.39
CA TYR A 18 -59.25 -6.10 -20.09
C TYR A 18 -59.97 -5.70 -18.80
N GLN A 19 -59.20 -5.54 -17.71
CA GLN A 19 -59.75 -5.30 -16.37
C GLN A 19 -58.95 -4.24 -15.59
N HIS A 20 -59.58 -3.71 -14.53
CA HIS A 20 -58.91 -2.77 -13.62
C HIS A 20 -57.88 -3.49 -12.76
N ILE A 21 -56.63 -3.06 -12.84
CA ILE A 21 -55.54 -3.64 -12.05
C ILE A 21 -55.43 -2.85 -10.74
N GLN A 22 -55.79 -3.50 -9.62
CA GLN A 22 -55.70 -2.89 -8.28
C GLN A 22 -54.27 -2.91 -7.72
N ASP A 23 -53.50 -3.98 -7.99
CA ASP A 23 -52.12 -4.10 -7.53
C ASP A 23 -51.14 -3.42 -8.51
N ARG A 24 -50.78 -2.17 -8.19
CA ARG A 24 -49.80 -1.41 -8.98
C ARG A 24 -48.37 -1.88 -8.79
N LYS A 25 -48.03 -2.44 -7.63
CA LYS A 25 -46.67 -2.92 -7.38
C LYS A 25 -46.42 -4.21 -8.16
N GLY A 26 -47.39 -5.12 -8.16
CA GLY A 26 -47.37 -6.31 -9.01
C GLY A 26 -47.30 -5.97 -10.51
N LEU A 27 -48.07 -4.97 -10.97
CA LEU A 27 -48.00 -4.51 -12.36
C LEU A 27 -46.62 -3.93 -12.73
N LYS A 28 -46.02 -3.14 -11.84
CA LYS A 28 -44.66 -2.60 -12.03
C LYS A 28 -43.64 -3.73 -12.15
N ALA A 29 -43.65 -4.68 -11.21
CA ALA A 29 -42.75 -5.83 -11.24
C ALA A 29 -42.92 -6.68 -12.51
N PHE A 30 -44.16 -6.91 -12.95
CA PHE A 30 -44.45 -7.61 -14.20
C PHE A 30 -43.87 -6.90 -15.44
N MET A 31 -44.05 -5.58 -15.53
CA MET A 31 -43.52 -4.78 -16.65
C MET A 31 -41.98 -4.72 -16.63
N GLU A 32 -41.38 -4.63 -15.44
CA GLU A 32 -39.93 -4.69 -15.28
C GLU A 32 -39.39 -6.05 -15.74
N GLN A 33 -40.02 -7.15 -15.30
CA GLN A 33 -39.66 -8.49 -15.75
C GLN A 33 -39.80 -8.68 -17.27
N LYS A 34 -40.91 -8.23 -17.88
CA LYS A 34 -41.08 -8.30 -19.35
C LYS A 34 -40.04 -7.47 -20.11
N CYS A 35 -39.61 -6.34 -19.55
CA CYS A 35 -38.52 -5.56 -20.12
C CYS A 35 -37.18 -6.29 -20.03
N GLU A 36 -36.90 -6.98 -18.92
CA GLU A 36 -35.73 -7.82 -18.76
C GLU A 36 -35.75 -9.02 -19.72
N ASP A 37 -36.88 -9.71 -19.84
CA ASP A 37 -37.08 -10.83 -20.77
C ASP A 37 -36.84 -10.39 -22.23
N TYR A 38 -37.34 -9.22 -22.61
CA TYR A 38 -37.05 -8.62 -23.91
C TYR A 38 -35.55 -8.42 -24.10
N ASN A 39 -34.86 -7.86 -23.11
CA ASN A 39 -33.42 -7.61 -23.18
C ASN A 39 -32.61 -8.91 -23.27
N VAL A 40 -33.08 -9.99 -22.64
CA VAL A 40 -32.47 -11.32 -22.72
C VAL A 40 -32.72 -11.98 -24.07
N MET A 41 -33.93 -11.87 -24.65
CA MET A 41 -34.23 -12.39 -25.98
C MET A 41 -33.52 -11.60 -27.10
N PHE A 42 -33.52 -10.28 -26.99
CA PHE A 42 -33.01 -9.35 -27.99
C PHE A 42 -31.70 -8.71 -27.52
N LYS A 43 -30.70 -9.54 -27.15
CA LYS A 43 -29.38 -9.08 -26.68
C LYS A 43 -28.69 -8.07 -27.62
N LYS A 44 -29.01 -8.11 -28.91
CA LYS A 44 -28.46 -7.21 -29.93
C LYS A 44 -29.05 -5.79 -29.92
N SER A 45 -30.17 -5.56 -29.24
CA SER A 45 -30.81 -4.24 -29.14
C SER A 45 -31.61 -4.14 -27.83
N PRO A 46 -30.95 -4.08 -26.67
CA PRO A 46 -31.63 -3.97 -25.39
C PRO A 46 -32.36 -2.62 -25.25
N MET A 47 -33.50 -2.64 -24.58
CA MET A 47 -34.24 -1.46 -24.14
C MET A 47 -33.83 -1.09 -22.71
N SER A 48 -33.26 0.11 -22.55
CA SER A 48 -33.04 0.71 -21.23
C SER A 48 -34.22 1.62 -20.90
N LEU A 49 -35.28 1.05 -20.32
CA LEU A 49 -36.50 1.77 -19.99
C LEU A 49 -36.76 1.70 -18.48
N VAL A 50 -36.96 2.86 -17.86
CA VAL A 50 -37.34 2.96 -16.45
C VAL A 50 -38.86 2.91 -16.31
N MET A 51 -39.37 1.93 -15.56
CA MET A 51 -40.79 1.81 -15.25
C MET A 51 -41.18 2.71 -14.09
N PHE A 52 -41.61 3.93 -14.41
CA PHE A 52 -42.31 4.83 -13.49
C PHE A 52 -43.80 4.88 -13.83
N LYS A 53 -44.61 5.50 -12.97
CA LYS A 53 -46.07 5.52 -13.10
C LYS A 53 -46.58 5.86 -14.52
N ASP A 54 -46.12 6.96 -15.11
CA ASP A 54 -46.63 7.39 -16.42
C ASP A 54 -46.13 6.49 -17.57
N ALA A 55 -44.94 5.90 -17.43
CA ALA A 55 -44.41 4.92 -18.37
C ALA A 55 -45.28 3.64 -18.41
N ILE A 56 -45.69 3.14 -17.24
CA ILE A 56 -46.59 1.99 -17.13
C ILE A 56 -47.97 2.32 -17.73
N ASP A 57 -48.51 3.50 -17.43
CA ASP A 57 -49.80 3.95 -17.98
C ASP A 57 -49.74 4.08 -19.50
N LEU A 58 -48.63 4.61 -20.04
CA LEU A 58 -48.41 4.74 -21.48
C LEU A 58 -48.32 3.37 -22.16
N CYS A 59 -47.52 2.45 -21.64
CA CYS A 59 -47.42 1.09 -22.16
C CYS A 59 -48.79 0.39 -22.19
N CYS A 60 -49.56 0.48 -21.10
CA CYS A 60 -50.91 -0.07 -21.03
C CYS A 60 -51.86 0.56 -22.07
N ARG A 61 -51.75 1.88 -22.34
CA ARG A 61 -52.55 2.56 -23.36
C ARG A 61 -52.22 2.10 -24.77
N ILE A 62 -50.93 1.92 -25.07
CA ILE A 62 -50.48 1.42 -26.38
C ILE A 62 -50.95 -0.02 -26.56
N LEU A 63 -50.72 -0.89 -25.58
CA LEU A 63 -51.18 -2.28 -25.59
C LEU A 63 -52.69 -2.38 -25.82
N ARG A 64 -53.47 -1.52 -25.16
CA ARG A 64 -54.92 -1.45 -25.37
C ARG A 64 -55.29 -1.15 -26.82
N ILE A 65 -54.56 -0.25 -27.48
CA ILE A 65 -54.82 0.08 -28.90
C ILE A 65 -54.43 -1.11 -29.78
N LEU A 66 -53.28 -1.73 -29.54
CA LEU A 66 -52.81 -2.88 -30.33
C LEU A 66 -53.76 -4.09 -30.22
N ASN A 67 -54.39 -4.28 -29.06
CA ASN A 67 -55.37 -5.36 -28.87
C ASN A 67 -56.74 -5.08 -29.51
N GLN A 68 -56.98 -3.87 -30.05
CA GLN A 68 -58.21 -3.56 -30.77
C GLN A 68 -58.08 -3.96 -32.25
N PRO A 69 -59.14 -4.52 -32.87
CA PRO A 69 -59.12 -4.81 -34.30
C PRO A 69 -58.95 -3.51 -35.09
N ARG A 70 -57.97 -3.47 -36.00
CA ARG A 70 -57.56 -2.25 -36.75
C ARG A 70 -57.08 -1.11 -35.85
N GLY A 71 -56.60 -1.43 -34.64
CA GLY A 71 -56.05 -0.44 -33.72
C GLY A 71 -54.68 0.04 -34.17
N ASN A 72 -54.61 1.25 -34.69
CA ASN A 72 -53.36 1.94 -35.01
C ASN A 72 -53.12 3.08 -34.01
N ALA A 73 -51.87 3.35 -33.66
CA ALA A 73 -51.52 4.39 -32.70
C ALA A 73 -50.71 5.51 -33.35
N LEU A 74 -50.98 6.75 -32.96
CA LEU A 74 -50.16 7.92 -33.30
C LEU A 74 -49.55 8.46 -32.01
N LEU A 75 -48.24 8.27 -31.83
CA LEU A 75 -47.50 8.71 -30.65
C LEU A 75 -46.89 10.09 -30.92
N VAL A 76 -47.51 11.11 -30.35
CA VAL A 76 -47.09 12.50 -30.52
C VAL A 76 -46.29 12.95 -29.31
N GLY A 77 -45.01 13.27 -29.48
CA GLY A 77 -44.13 13.66 -28.38
C GLY A 77 -42.74 14.06 -28.83
N VAL A 78 -42.00 14.78 -27.98
CA VAL A 78 -40.63 15.23 -28.28
C VAL A 78 -39.69 14.04 -28.42
N GLY A 79 -38.64 14.13 -29.25
CA GLY A 79 -37.51 13.20 -29.24
C GLY A 79 -37.00 12.88 -27.82
N GLY A 80 -36.63 11.61 -27.58
CA GLY A 80 -36.13 11.17 -26.27
C GLY A 80 -37.18 10.87 -25.19
N SER A 81 -38.48 11.07 -25.47
CA SER A 81 -39.61 10.74 -24.56
C SER A 81 -39.91 9.24 -24.40
N GLY A 82 -39.16 8.37 -25.07
CA GLY A 82 -39.35 6.92 -24.98
C GLY A 82 -40.40 6.32 -25.92
N ARG A 83 -40.92 7.08 -26.90
CA ARG A 83 -41.93 6.63 -27.89
C ARG A 83 -41.62 5.25 -28.49
N HIS A 84 -40.41 5.07 -29.03
CA HIS A 84 -39.99 3.81 -29.66
C HIS A 84 -39.90 2.65 -28.67
N CYS A 85 -39.24 2.86 -27.51
CA CYS A 85 -39.08 1.82 -26.50
C CYS A 85 -40.43 1.36 -25.94
N GLN A 86 -41.35 2.28 -25.70
CA GLN A 86 -42.69 1.98 -25.20
C GLN A 86 -43.53 1.22 -26.23
N ALA A 87 -43.44 1.60 -27.52
CA ALA A 87 -44.13 0.89 -28.60
C ALA A 87 -43.60 -0.54 -28.80
N ARG A 88 -42.27 -0.72 -28.74
CA ARG A 88 -41.62 -2.05 -28.81
C ARG A 88 -42.00 -2.93 -27.63
N LEU A 89 -41.96 -2.38 -26.41
CA LEU A 89 -42.34 -3.12 -25.21
C LEU A 89 -43.83 -3.50 -25.23
N ALA A 90 -44.73 -2.57 -25.58
CA ALA A 90 -46.15 -2.86 -25.66
C ALA A 90 -46.43 -3.95 -26.71
N SER A 91 -45.73 -3.92 -27.85
CA SER A 91 -45.83 -4.98 -28.87
C SER A 91 -45.35 -6.32 -28.32
N TYR A 92 -44.24 -6.35 -27.58
CA TYR A 92 -43.71 -7.57 -26.96
C TYR A 92 -44.65 -8.13 -25.89
N VAL A 93 -45.25 -7.28 -25.06
CA VAL A 93 -46.21 -7.70 -24.03
C VAL A 93 -47.49 -8.27 -24.64
N GLY A 94 -47.90 -7.79 -25.82
CA GLY A 94 -49.04 -8.33 -26.56
C GLY A 94 -48.68 -9.46 -27.54
N ASP A 95 -47.48 -10.04 -27.45
CA ASP A 95 -46.97 -11.09 -28.36
C ASP A 95 -47.03 -10.72 -29.87
N LEU A 96 -47.00 -9.42 -30.18
CA LEU A 96 -46.88 -8.91 -31.55
C LEU A 96 -45.42 -8.79 -31.95
N LYS A 97 -45.08 -9.26 -33.15
CA LYS A 97 -43.75 -9.01 -33.70
C LYS A 97 -43.65 -7.52 -34.10
N CYS A 98 -42.66 -6.81 -33.57
CA CYS A 98 -42.39 -5.43 -33.96
C CYS A 98 -41.43 -5.40 -35.17
N PHE A 99 -41.80 -4.67 -36.22
CA PHE A 99 -40.98 -4.41 -37.40
C PHE A 99 -40.71 -2.90 -37.49
N GLN A 100 -39.45 -2.53 -37.70
CA GLN A 100 -38.99 -1.18 -37.93
C GLN A 100 -38.00 -1.22 -39.08
N ILE A 101 -38.02 -0.20 -39.96
CA ILE A 101 -37.14 -0.14 -41.12
C ILE A 101 -35.73 0.32 -40.73
N GLU A 102 -34.71 -0.18 -41.43
CA GLU A 102 -33.31 0.24 -41.24
C GLU A 102 -32.89 1.09 -42.44
N ILE A 103 -32.68 2.39 -42.22
CA ILE A 103 -32.39 3.34 -43.31
C ILE A 103 -30.90 3.39 -43.62
N SER A 104 -30.60 3.34 -44.91
CA SER A 104 -29.28 3.62 -45.46
C SER A 104 -29.37 4.80 -46.43
N LYS A 105 -28.24 5.41 -46.78
CA LYS A 105 -28.18 6.51 -47.77
C LYS A 105 -28.72 6.14 -49.15
N GLN A 106 -28.82 4.85 -49.46
CA GLN A 106 -29.36 4.34 -50.71
C GLN A 106 -30.82 3.86 -50.59
N TYR A 107 -31.42 3.94 -49.40
CA TYR A 107 -32.81 3.54 -49.17
C TYR A 107 -33.76 4.49 -49.89
N LYS A 108 -34.48 3.96 -50.88
CA LYS A 108 -35.47 4.69 -51.66
C LYS A 108 -36.81 3.97 -51.57
N HIS A 109 -37.78 4.49 -52.30
CA HIS A 109 -39.13 3.93 -52.37
C HIS A 109 -39.18 2.45 -52.75
N ARG A 110 -38.26 1.95 -53.59
CA ARG A 110 -38.25 0.54 -53.98
C ARG A 110 -37.94 -0.39 -52.79
N GLU A 111 -36.91 -0.07 -52.03
CA GLU A 111 -36.52 -0.83 -50.84
C GLU A 111 -37.63 -0.78 -49.79
N PHE A 112 -38.30 0.36 -49.67
CA PHE A 112 -39.48 0.52 -48.82
C PHE A 112 -40.63 -0.42 -49.22
N LEU A 113 -40.99 -0.49 -50.51
CA LEU A 113 -41.99 -1.43 -51.00
C LEU A 113 -41.61 -2.90 -50.73
N ASP A 114 -40.33 -3.25 -50.86
CA ASP A 114 -39.84 -4.60 -50.56
C ASP A 114 -39.97 -4.93 -49.06
N ASP A 115 -39.78 -3.96 -48.16
CA ASP A 115 -40.05 -4.14 -46.73
C ASP A 115 -41.56 -4.23 -46.41
N LEU A 116 -42.40 -3.44 -47.08
CA LEU A 116 -43.86 -3.57 -46.99
C LEU A 116 -44.31 -4.97 -47.39
N LYS A 117 -43.77 -5.54 -48.48
CA LYS A 117 -44.08 -6.93 -48.91
C LYS A 117 -43.79 -7.95 -47.82
N LYS A 118 -42.65 -7.83 -47.11
CA LYS A 118 -42.30 -8.74 -45.99
C LYS A 118 -43.31 -8.62 -44.85
N MET A 119 -43.78 -7.42 -44.54
CA MET A 119 -44.80 -7.19 -43.52
C MET A 119 -46.14 -7.79 -43.91
N TYR A 120 -46.57 -7.57 -45.16
CA TYR A 120 -47.80 -8.13 -45.72
C TYR A 120 -47.77 -9.66 -45.79
N GLU A 121 -46.62 -10.28 -46.01
CA GLU A 121 -46.47 -11.74 -45.91
C GLU A 121 -46.75 -12.23 -44.47
N VAL A 122 -46.17 -11.59 -43.46
CA VAL A 122 -46.37 -12.00 -42.06
C VAL A 122 -47.82 -11.78 -41.60
N ALA A 123 -48.37 -10.59 -41.87
CA ALA A 123 -49.72 -10.22 -41.43
C ALA A 123 -50.82 -10.92 -42.24
N GLY A 124 -50.64 -11.04 -43.55
CA GLY A 124 -51.65 -11.53 -44.48
C GLY A 124 -51.56 -13.03 -44.79
N THR A 125 -50.40 -13.55 -45.18
CA THR A 125 -50.28 -14.98 -45.56
C THR A 125 -50.19 -15.87 -44.33
N LYS A 126 -49.25 -15.55 -43.41
CA LYS A 126 -49.06 -16.29 -42.15
C LYS A 126 -50.13 -15.97 -41.11
N GLY A 127 -50.78 -14.81 -41.21
CA GLY A 127 -51.85 -14.41 -40.30
C GLY A 127 -51.41 -14.15 -38.87
N LYS A 128 -50.16 -13.70 -38.68
CA LYS A 128 -49.62 -13.40 -37.35
C LYS A 128 -49.71 -11.90 -37.08
N PRO A 129 -50.06 -11.46 -35.86
CA PRO A 129 -50.10 -10.05 -35.52
C PRO A 129 -48.69 -9.43 -35.59
N LEU A 130 -48.62 -8.25 -36.20
CA LEU A 130 -47.41 -7.52 -36.51
C LEU A 130 -47.63 -6.03 -36.22
N THR A 131 -46.70 -5.42 -35.48
CA THR A 131 -46.65 -3.98 -35.30
C THR A 131 -45.62 -3.38 -36.24
N PHE A 132 -46.04 -2.43 -37.10
CA PHE A 132 -45.13 -1.59 -37.87
C PHE A 132 -44.84 -0.30 -37.09
N LEU A 133 -43.62 -0.16 -36.59
CA LEU A 133 -43.14 1.05 -35.94
C LEU A 133 -42.48 1.94 -36.98
N PHE A 134 -43.02 3.15 -37.16
CA PHE A 134 -42.54 4.13 -38.14
C PHE A 134 -42.39 5.49 -37.47
N SER A 135 -41.38 6.27 -37.86
CA SER A 135 -41.05 7.57 -37.25
C SER A 135 -40.79 8.67 -38.27
N ASP A 136 -40.78 9.92 -37.81
CA ASP A 136 -40.45 11.10 -38.62
C ASP A 136 -39.03 11.08 -39.19
N THR A 137 -38.04 10.61 -38.42
CA THR A 137 -36.65 10.45 -38.89
C THR A 137 -36.51 9.42 -40.01
N GLU A 138 -37.52 8.56 -40.17
CA GLU A 138 -37.52 7.50 -41.16
C GLU A 138 -38.13 7.89 -42.51
N ILE A 139 -38.64 9.12 -42.63
CA ILE A 139 -39.27 9.64 -43.84
C ILE A 139 -38.19 10.25 -44.73
N VAL A 140 -37.68 9.46 -45.68
CA VAL A 140 -36.71 9.93 -46.68
C VAL A 140 -37.41 10.61 -47.86
N GLU A 141 -38.53 10.05 -48.30
CA GLU A 141 -39.35 10.58 -49.39
C GLU A 141 -40.81 10.72 -48.94
N GLU A 142 -41.49 11.76 -49.40
CA GLU A 142 -42.90 12.01 -49.05
C GLU A 142 -43.84 10.88 -49.52
N SER A 143 -43.43 10.11 -50.54
CA SER A 143 -44.15 8.94 -51.05
C SER A 143 -44.36 7.86 -49.99
N PHE A 144 -43.48 7.76 -48.98
CA PHE A 144 -43.62 6.76 -47.91
C PHE A 144 -44.87 7.04 -47.07
N LEU A 145 -45.19 8.32 -46.85
CA LEU A 145 -46.40 8.71 -46.13
C LEU A 145 -47.66 8.43 -46.92
N GLU A 146 -47.63 8.55 -48.24
CA GLU A 146 -48.76 8.18 -49.10
C GLU A 146 -49.08 6.68 -48.96
N ASP A 147 -48.06 5.82 -49.01
CA ASP A 147 -48.23 4.39 -48.81
C ASP A 147 -48.73 4.05 -47.41
N VAL A 148 -48.17 4.66 -46.36
CA VAL A 148 -48.63 4.46 -44.98
C VAL A 148 -50.09 4.94 -44.81
N ALA A 149 -50.45 6.05 -45.44
CA ALA A 149 -51.82 6.55 -45.44
C ALA A 149 -52.79 5.59 -46.15
N ASN A 150 -52.34 4.91 -47.21
CA ASN A 150 -53.08 3.86 -47.91
C ASN A 150 -53.23 2.60 -47.04
N ILE A 151 -52.18 2.17 -46.34
CA ILE A 151 -52.24 1.07 -45.35
C ILE A 151 -53.29 1.35 -44.27
N LEU A 152 -53.33 2.57 -43.75
CA LEU A 152 -54.26 2.96 -42.69
C LEU A 152 -55.72 3.03 -43.17
N SER A 153 -55.95 3.49 -44.41
CA SER A 153 -57.29 3.72 -44.95
C SER A 153 -57.91 2.47 -45.59
N SER A 154 -57.31 1.99 -46.69
CA SER A 154 -57.79 0.83 -47.47
C SER A 154 -57.16 -0.48 -46.99
N GLY A 155 -55.93 -0.45 -46.46
CA GLY A 155 -55.12 -1.63 -46.20
C GLY A 155 -54.36 -2.15 -47.42
N GLU A 156 -54.43 -1.46 -48.55
CA GLU A 156 -53.80 -1.81 -49.82
C GLU A 156 -52.92 -0.68 -50.30
N VAL A 157 -51.68 -1.00 -50.70
CA VAL A 157 -50.77 -0.07 -51.35
C VAL A 157 -50.82 -0.30 -52.87
N PRO A 158 -51.13 0.73 -53.68
CA PRO A 158 -51.20 0.60 -55.13
C PRO A 158 -49.88 0.09 -55.73
N ASN A 159 -49.97 -0.81 -56.73
CA ASN A 159 -48.81 -1.36 -57.44
C ASN A 159 -47.76 -2.06 -56.54
N LEU A 160 -48.12 -2.50 -55.32
CA LEU A 160 -47.19 -3.19 -54.43
C LEU A 160 -46.72 -4.53 -55.02
N TYR A 161 -47.62 -5.29 -55.66
CA TYR A 161 -47.32 -6.61 -56.22
C TYR A 161 -47.42 -6.63 -57.74
N ALA A 162 -46.47 -7.30 -58.39
CA ALA A 162 -46.59 -7.66 -59.79
C ALA A 162 -47.60 -8.81 -59.99
N SER A 163 -48.10 -9.01 -61.22
CA SER A 163 -49.16 -10.00 -61.49
C SER A 163 -48.75 -11.45 -61.18
N ASP A 164 -47.48 -11.77 -61.31
CA ASP A 164 -46.86 -13.06 -60.95
C ASP A 164 -46.75 -13.23 -59.42
N GLU A 165 -46.35 -12.19 -58.70
CA GLU A 165 -46.29 -12.18 -57.23
C GLU A 165 -47.69 -12.35 -56.59
N LEU A 166 -48.72 -11.72 -57.15
CA LEU A 166 -50.11 -11.88 -56.70
C LEU A 166 -50.59 -13.34 -56.78
N ASN A 167 -50.16 -14.09 -57.80
CA ASN A 167 -50.49 -15.50 -57.92
C ASN A 167 -49.81 -16.35 -56.83
N ALA A 168 -48.58 -16.01 -56.45
CA ALA A 168 -47.88 -16.66 -55.34
C ALA A 168 -48.53 -16.36 -53.98
N VAL A 169 -48.98 -15.13 -53.75
CA VAL A 169 -49.73 -14.75 -52.54
C VAL A 169 -51.05 -15.54 -52.46
N ARG A 170 -51.80 -15.62 -53.57
CA ARG A 170 -53.04 -16.42 -53.66
C ARG A 170 -52.82 -17.89 -53.34
N ALA A 171 -51.76 -18.50 -53.88
CA ALA A 171 -51.42 -19.88 -53.59
C ALA A 171 -51.08 -20.09 -52.10
N SER A 172 -50.46 -19.10 -51.45
CA SER A 172 -50.07 -19.16 -50.05
C SER A 172 -51.26 -19.06 -49.07
N ILE A 173 -52.33 -18.36 -49.45
CA ILE A 173 -53.53 -18.18 -48.61
C ILE A 173 -54.63 -19.20 -48.88
N ASP A 174 -54.51 -20.02 -49.94
CA ASP A 174 -55.55 -20.94 -50.42
C ASP A 174 -56.06 -21.88 -49.31
N LYS A 175 -55.16 -22.42 -48.47
CA LYS A 175 -55.52 -23.26 -47.32
C LYS A 175 -56.36 -22.49 -46.29
N ALA A 176 -55.91 -21.31 -45.89
CA ALA A 176 -56.59 -20.48 -44.90
C ALA A 176 -57.95 -19.96 -45.41
N ALA A 177 -58.04 -19.64 -46.71
CA ALA A 177 -59.28 -19.21 -47.35
C ALA A 177 -60.32 -20.34 -47.43
N LYS A 178 -59.88 -21.59 -47.68
CA LYS A 178 -60.75 -22.79 -47.63
C LYS A 178 -61.28 -23.05 -46.23
N GLU A 179 -60.43 -22.91 -45.21
CA GLU A 179 -60.82 -23.02 -43.79
C GLU A 179 -61.82 -21.93 -43.39
N ALA A 180 -61.66 -20.71 -43.91
CA ALA A 180 -62.55 -19.57 -43.68
C ALA A 180 -63.81 -19.54 -44.58
N LYS A 181 -64.01 -20.56 -45.44
CA LYS A 181 -65.16 -20.68 -46.38
C LYS A 181 -65.32 -19.49 -47.34
N VAL A 182 -64.22 -18.89 -47.78
CA VAL A 182 -64.23 -17.79 -48.76
C VAL A 182 -64.36 -18.35 -50.18
N PRO A 183 -65.07 -17.67 -51.12
CA PRO A 183 -65.09 -18.06 -52.52
C PRO A 183 -63.68 -18.09 -53.14
N MET A 184 -63.36 -19.12 -53.94
CA MET A 184 -62.05 -19.31 -54.57
C MET A 184 -61.83 -18.43 -55.83
N THR A 185 -62.48 -17.26 -55.90
CA THR A 185 -62.29 -16.32 -57.01
C THR A 185 -61.06 -15.44 -56.75
N PRO A 186 -60.31 -15.02 -57.79
CA PRO A 186 -59.11 -14.20 -57.62
C PRO A 186 -59.32 -12.90 -56.84
N GLU A 187 -60.51 -12.29 -56.98
CA GLU A 187 -60.94 -11.07 -56.27
C GLU A 187 -61.23 -11.37 -54.79
N ALA A 188 -62.06 -12.38 -54.50
CA ALA A 188 -62.43 -12.72 -53.12
C ALA A 188 -61.24 -13.21 -52.29
N LEU A 189 -60.29 -13.90 -52.92
CA LEU A 189 -59.02 -14.28 -52.28
C LEU A 189 -58.16 -13.06 -51.94
N TYR A 190 -58.13 -12.06 -52.81
CA TYR A 190 -57.38 -10.83 -52.56
C TYR A 190 -58.04 -9.98 -51.45
N ASP A 191 -59.37 -9.82 -51.48
CA ASP A 191 -60.11 -9.14 -50.41
C ASP A 191 -59.91 -9.83 -49.05
N PHE A 192 -59.89 -11.18 -49.04
CA PHE A 192 -59.59 -11.94 -47.83
C PHE A 192 -58.17 -11.70 -47.33
N PHE A 193 -57.19 -11.64 -48.23
CA PHE A 193 -55.81 -11.30 -47.87
C PHE A 193 -55.71 -9.91 -47.26
N ILE A 194 -56.29 -8.88 -47.88
CA ILE A 194 -56.31 -7.51 -47.36
C ILE A 194 -57.07 -7.44 -46.03
N ALA A 195 -58.17 -8.17 -45.87
CA ALA A 195 -58.88 -8.25 -44.59
C ALA A 195 -58.00 -8.82 -43.47
N ARG A 196 -57.22 -9.88 -43.75
CA ARG A 196 -56.24 -10.45 -42.79
C ARG A 196 -55.11 -9.46 -42.49
N VAL A 197 -54.59 -8.76 -43.50
CA VAL A 197 -53.58 -7.72 -43.30
C VAL A 197 -54.12 -6.63 -42.38
N ARG A 198 -55.33 -6.09 -42.62
CA ARG A 198 -55.93 -5.05 -41.76
C ARG A 198 -56.24 -5.52 -40.34
N GLN A 199 -56.45 -6.82 -40.14
CA GLN A 199 -56.71 -7.38 -38.82
C GLN A 199 -55.42 -7.55 -38.00
N ASN A 200 -54.32 -7.90 -38.67
CA ASN A 200 -53.08 -8.31 -38.02
C ASN A 200 -51.96 -7.25 -38.08
N LEU A 201 -52.03 -6.30 -39.01
CA LEU A 201 -51.04 -5.23 -39.16
C LEU A 201 -51.50 -3.99 -38.38
N HIS A 202 -50.75 -3.64 -37.36
CA HIS A 202 -50.97 -2.46 -36.54
C HIS A 202 -49.86 -1.44 -36.80
N VAL A 203 -50.23 -0.24 -37.24
CA VAL A 203 -49.27 0.83 -37.47
C VAL A 203 -49.15 1.69 -36.21
N VAL A 204 -47.92 1.85 -35.72
CA VAL A 204 -47.57 2.78 -34.65
C VAL A 204 -46.68 3.86 -35.22
N PHE A 205 -47.24 5.05 -35.41
CA PHE A 205 -46.54 6.17 -36.01
C PHE A 205 -46.06 7.14 -34.93
N CYS A 206 -44.76 7.42 -34.89
CA CYS A 206 -44.15 8.32 -33.91
C CYS A 206 -43.82 9.66 -34.57
N LEU A 207 -44.47 10.73 -34.14
CA LEU A 207 -44.23 12.09 -34.65
C LEU A 207 -43.85 13.06 -33.54
N SER A 208 -42.88 13.92 -33.81
CA SER A 208 -42.60 15.10 -32.99
C SER A 208 -43.62 16.21 -33.30
N TYR A 209 -44.19 16.84 -32.27
CA TYR A 209 -45.07 18.02 -32.47
C TYR A 209 -44.29 19.31 -32.72
N ILE A 210 -42.96 19.23 -32.74
CA ILE A 210 -42.06 20.36 -32.91
C ILE A 210 -41.73 20.51 -34.39
N GLY A 211 -41.88 21.73 -34.93
CA GLY A 211 -41.76 22.04 -36.35
C GLY A 211 -43.11 22.11 -37.07
N THR A 212 -43.11 22.42 -38.37
CA THR A 212 -44.34 22.48 -39.18
C THR A 212 -44.75 21.13 -39.75
N SER A 213 -43.80 20.20 -39.88
CA SER A 213 -43.98 18.90 -40.54
C SER A 213 -45.14 18.08 -39.97
N PHE A 214 -45.34 18.06 -38.65
CA PHE A 214 -46.48 17.36 -38.03
C PHE A 214 -47.83 17.89 -38.54
N ALA A 215 -48.00 19.21 -38.53
CA ALA A 215 -49.25 19.83 -38.97
C ALA A 215 -49.47 19.61 -40.47
N ASP A 216 -48.40 19.67 -41.26
CA ASP A 216 -48.45 19.47 -42.71
C ASP A 216 -48.77 18.02 -43.06
N TYR A 217 -48.14 17.04 -42.42
CA TYR A 217 -48.46 15.61 -42.58
C TYR A 217 -49.92 15.31 -42.24
N CYS A 218 -50.44 15.82 -41.12
CA CYS A 218 -51.84 15.62 -40.74
C CYS A 218 -52.83 16.29 -41.71
N ARG A 219 -52.45 17.40 -42.36
CA ARG A 219 -53.29 18.07 -43.37
C ARG A 219 -53.28 17.35 -44.70
N MET A 220 -52.11 16.91 -45.16
CA MET A 220 -51.94 16.20 -46.43
C MET A 220 -52.52 14.79 -46.37
N TYR A 221 -52.38 14.10 -45.24
CA TYR A 221 -52.81 12.71 -45.05
C TYR A 221 -53.79 12.59 -43.87
N PRO A 222 -55.09 12.87 -44.07
CA PRO A 222 -56.09 12.81 -43.01
C PRO A 222 -56.25 11.43 -42.35
N SER A 223 -55.89 10.35 -43.07
CA SER A 223 -55.94 8.98 -42.54
C SER A 223 -55.00 8.76 -41.35
N LEU A 224 -53.91 9.53 -41.26
CA LEU A 224 -53.03 9.54 -40.09
C LEU A 224 -53.76 9.93 -38.80
N VAL A 225 -54.81 10.74 -38.88
CA VAL A 225 -55.60 11.20 -37.73
C VAL A 225 -56.89 10.40 -37.59
N SER A 226 -57.59 10.11 -38.69
CA SER A 226 -58.90 9.44 -38.63
C SER A 226 -58.80 7.94 -38.35
N CYS A 227 -57.70 7.30 -38.75
CA CYS A 227 -57.51 5.85 -38.65
C CYS A 227 -56.53 5.45 -37.55
N THR A 228 -56.05 6.41 -36.75
CA THR A 228 -55.18 6.15 -35.59
C THR A 228 -55.78 6.75 -34.32
N THR A 229 -55.39 6.21 -33.17
CA THR A 229 -55.65 6.84 -31.87
C THR A 229 -54.41 7.62 -31.44
N ALA A 230 -54.55 8.94 -31.33
CA ALA A 230 -53.46 9.81 -30.89
C ALA A 230 -53.21 9.70 -29.38
N ILE A 231 -51.96 9.44 -29.01
CA ILE A 231 -51.46 9.53 -27.64
C ILE A 231 -50.44 10.66 -27.57
N TRP A 232 -50.71 11.62 -26.70
CA TRP A 232 -49.82 12.75 -26.43
C TRP A 232 -48.88 12.42 -25.28
N LEU A 233 -47.57 12.49 -25.54
CA LEU A 233 -46.51 12.36 -24.54
C LEU A 233 -46.11 13.78 -24.12
N LEU A 234 -46.60 14.18 -22.95
CA LEU A 234 -46.29 15.46 -22.33
C LEU A 234 -44.92 15.42 -21.64
N PRO A 235 -44.31 16.59 -21.36
CA PRO A 235 -43.12 16.67 -20.52
C PRO A 235 -43.33 15.99 -19.16
N TRP A 236 -42.27 15.39 -18.63
CA TRP A 236 -42.35 14.65 -17.36
C TRP A 236 -42.68 15.60 -16.19
N PRO A 237 -43.70 15.29 -15.37
CA PRO A 237 -43.97 16.06 -14.17
C PRO A 237 -42.86 15.86 -13.13
N SER A 238 -42.78 16.75 -12.14
CA SER A 238 -41.78 16.66 -11.06
C SER A 238 -41.83 15.32 -10.32
N GLU A 239 -43.02 14.74 -10.13
CA GLU A 239 -43.18 13.40 -9.53
C GLU A 239 -42.46 12.30 -10.33
N ALA A 240 -42.56 12.34 -11.66
CA ALA A 240 -41.90 11.38 -12.54
C ALA A 240 -40.38 11.57 -12.55
N LEU A 241 -39.91 12.84 -12.56
CA LEU A 241 -38.49 13.17 -12.45
C LEU A 241 -37.88 12.61 -11.15
N THR A 242 -38.57 12.79 -10.02
CA THR A 242 -38.14 12.27 -8.72
C THR A 242 -38.16 10.74 -8.68
N GLU A 243 -39.21 10.07 -9.18
CA GLU A 243 -39.28 8.60 -9.20
C GLU A 243 -38.15 7.98 -10.04
N VAL A 244 -37.88 8.55 -11.22
CA VAL A 244 -36.79 8.10 -12.11
C VAL A 244 -35.44 8.30 -11.43
N ALA A 245 -35.19 9.48 -10.85
CA ALA A 245 -33.94 9.75 -10.14
C ALA A 245 -33.72 8.79 -8.97
N LEU A 246 -34.75 8.57 -8.13
CA LEU A 246 -34.66 7.65 -6.98
C LEU A 246 -34.30 6.23 -7.39
N LYS A 247 -34.82 5.73 -8.53
CA LYS A 247 -34.45 4.39 -9.03
C LYS A 247 -32.94 4.29 -9.28
N PHE A 248 -32.38 5.22 -10.05
CA PHE A 248 -30.94 5.24 -10.35
C PHE A 248 -30.07 5.52 -9.12
N LEU A 249 -30.53 6.36 -8.19
CA LEU A 249 -29.80 6.65 -6.95
C LEU A 249 -29.78 5.45 -5.99
N THR A 250 -30.81 4.60 -6.03
CA THR A 250 -30.86 3.37 -5.21
C THR A 250 -29.87 2.31 -5.71
N GLU A 251 -29.59 2.29 -7.01
CA GLU A 251 -28.66 1.35 -7.64
C GLU A 251 -27.18 1.67 -7.37
N GLY A 252 -26.85 2.85 -6.83
CA GLY A 252 -25.45 3.20 -6.54
C GLY A 252 -25.14 3.58 -5.10
N ASN A 253 -23.86 3.91 -4.87
CA ASN A 253 -23.26 4.06 -3.54
C ASN A 253 -23.56 5.40 -2.86
N LEU A 254 -24.81 5.87 -2.88
CA LEU A 254 -25.24 7.06 -2.14
C LEU A 254 -25.93 6.65 -0.84
N GLU A 255 -25.58 7.31 0.27
CA GLU A 255 -26.25 7.13 1.57
C GLU A 255 -27.74 7.45 1.46
N GLU A 256 -28.57 6.70 2.20
CA GLU A 256 -30.03 6.77 2.08
C GLU A 256 -30.59 8.17 2.34
N ASP A 257 -29.99 8.89 3.29
CA ASP A 257 -30.41 10.22 3.72
C ASP A 257 -30.28 11.27 2.61
N PHE A 258 -29.31 11.12 1.70
CA PHE A 258 -29.11 12.07 0.59
C PHE A 258 -29.92 11.73 -0.67
N ARG A 259 -30.52 10.54 -0.79
CA ARG A 259 -31.19 10.10 -2.03
C ARG A 259 -32.38 10.98 -2.41
N ALA A 260 -33.26 11.27 -1.46
CA ALA A 260 -34.46 12.08 -1.72
C ALA A 260 -34.12 13.56 -2.00
N PRO A 261 -33.25 14.23 -1.21
CA PRO A 261 -32.76 15.57 -1.52
C PRO A 261 -32.12 15.69 -2.92
N VAL A 262 -31.23 14.77 -3.28
CA VAL A 262 -30.56 14.78 -4.59
C VAL A 262 -31.56 14.61 -5.74
N ALA A 263 -32.54 13.71 -5.59
CA ALA A 263 -33.58 13.52 -6.59
C ALA A 263 -34.44 14.78 -6.80
N GLU A 264 -34.77 15.50 -5.73
CA GLU A 264 -35.50 16.76 -5.82
C GLU A 264 -34.69 17.84 -6.55
N ILE A 265 -33.39 17.96 -6.26
CA ILE A 265 -32.51 18.94 -6.91
C ILE A 265 -32.40 18.67 -8.41
N PHE A 266 -32.31 17.40 -8.84
CA PHE A 266 -32.31 17.06 -10.26
C PHE A 266 -33.59 17.53 -10.96
N GLY A 267 -34.75 17.32 -10.35
CA GLY A 267 -36.03 17.81 -10.87
C GLY A 267 -36.05 19.33 -11.02
N ARG A 268 -35.63 20.07 -9.97
CA ARG A 268 -35.55 21.54 -9.99
C ARG A 268 -34.57 22.04 -11.07
N ALA A 269 -33.40 21.41 -11.19
CA ALA A 269 -32.40 21.78 -12.20
C ALA A 269 -32.93 21.58 -13.62
N HIS A 270 -33.66 20.49 -13.88
CA HIS A 270 -34.29 20.23 -15.18
C HIS A 270 -35.31 21.31 -15.57
N VAL A 271 -36.19 21.68 -14.64
CA VAL A 271 -37.21 22.72 -14.86
C VAL A 271 -36.55 24.08 -15.10
N ALA A 272 -35.55 24.45 -14.29
CA ALA A 272 -34.84 25.72 -14.44
C ALA A 272 -34.20 25.86 -15.83
N VAL A 273 -33.62 24.79 -16.38
CA VAL A 273 -33.03 24.81 -17.72
C VAL A 273 -34.09 24.96 -18.81
N ALA A 274 -35.27 24.36 -18.65
CA ALA A 274 -36.38 24.52 -19.59
C ALA A 274 -36.87 25.98 -19.63
N ASP A 275 -36.95 26.63 -18.46
CA ASP A 275 -37.30 28.05 -18.35
C ASP A 275 -36.23 28.94 -19.00
N TYR A 276 -34.95 28.69 -18.72
CA TYR A 276 -33.83 29.44 -19.31
C TYR A 276 -33.73 29.23 -20.83
N SER A 277 -34.05 28.04 -21.34
CA SER A 277 -34.13 27.77 -22.79
C SER A 277 -35.22 28.61 -23.44
N THR A 278 -36.37 28.75 -22.78
CA THR A 278 -37.48 29.60 -23.24
C THR A 278 -37.09 31.09 -23.24
N GLN A 279 -36.36 31.54 -22.21
CA GLN A 279 -35.84 32.91 -22.14
C GLN A 279 -34.78 33.19 -23.20
N MET A 280 -33.90 32.23 -23.48
CA MET A 280 -32.90 32.32 -24.55
C MET A 280 -33.57 32.46 -25.91
N TYR A 281 -34.62 31.68 -26.19
CA TYR A 281 -35.40 31.84 -27.41
C TYR A 281 -36.08 33.22 -27.49
N ALA A 282 -36.65 33.70 -26.38
CA ALA A 282 -37.30 35.01 -26.36
C ALA A 282 -36.33 36.17 -26.68
N LYS A 283 -35.11 36.12 -26.12
CA LYS A 283 -34.08 37.18 -26.26
C LYS A 283 -33.22 37.03 -27.52
N GLU A 284 -32.68 35.85 -27.77
CA GLU A 284 -31.65 35.61 -28.81
C GLU A 284 -32.19 34.86 -30.04
N LYS A 285 -33.45 34.40 -30.02
CA LYS A 285 -34.05 33.56 -31.08
C LYS A 285 -33.27 32.26 -31.34
N ARG A 286 -32.51 31.79 -30.35
CA ARG A 286 -31.83 30.49 -30.37
C ARG A 286 -32.71 29.44 -29.74
N MET A 287 -32.98 28.37 -30.47
CA MET A 287 -33.80 27.26 -29.97
C MET A 287 -32.91 26.24 -29.25
N ASN A 288 -33.34 25.80 -28.08
CA ASN A 288 -32.74 24.70 -27.35
C ASN A 288 -33.84 23.79 -26.81
N TYR A 289 -33.64 22.47 -26.93
CA TYR A 289 -34.61 21.48 -26.50
C TYR A 289 -34.10 20.74 -25.27
N VAL A 290 -34.89 20.82 -24.20
CA VAL A 290 -34.66 20.07 -22.97
C VAL A 290 -35.48 18.79 -23.03
N THR A 291 -34.80 17.65 -23.11
CA THR A 291 -35.46 16.35 -23.30
C THR A 291 -35.27 15.43 -22.11
N PRO A 292 -36.13 14.40 -21.94
CA PRO A 292 -35.92 13.39 -20.91
C PRO A 292 -34.57 12.66 -21.01
N THR A 293 -34.00 12.53 -22.21
CA THR A 293 -32.65 11.98 -22.38
C THR A 293 -31.59 12.85 -21.69
N ASN A 294 -31.70 14.18 -21.74
CA ASN A 294 -30.80 15.06 -20.99
C ASN A 294 -30.92 14.84 -19.47
N TYR A 295 -32.13 14.55 -18.99
CA TYR A 295 -32.36 14.22 -17.58
C TYR A 295 -31.71 12.90 -17.18
N LEU A 296 -31.84 11.86 -18.02
CA LEU A 296 -31.16 10.58 -17.80
C LEU A 296 -29.64 10.75 -17.82
N GLU A 297 -29.10 11.59 -18.70
CA GLU A 297 -27.66 11.93 -18.71
C GLU A 297 -27.23 12.66 -17.44
N LEU A 298 -28.05 13.57 -16.89
CA LEU A 298 -27.79 14.18 -15.57
C LEU A 298 -27.68 13.10 -14.48
N VAL A 299 -28.69 12.24 -14.37
CA VAL A 299 -28.77 11.26 -13.28
C VAL A 299 -27.64 10.22 -13.40
N GLN A 300 -27.45 9.62 -14.57
CA GLN A 300 -26.38 8.64 -14.80
C GLN A 300 -24.99 9.28 -14.77
N GLY A 301 -24.87 10.50 -15.30
CA GLY A 301 -23.65 11.30 -15.28
C GLY A 301 -23.22 11.60 -13.86
N TYR A 302 -24.15 11.97 -12.98
CA TYR A 302 -23.88 12.17 -11.56
C TYR A 302 -23.31 10.91 -10.90
N MET A 303 -23.95 9.75 -11.05
CA MET A 303 -23.48 8.51 -10.42
C MET A 303 -22.09 8.11 -10.90
N THR A 304 -21.84 8.25 -12.20
CA THR A 304 -20.53 7.95 -12.80
C THR A 304 -19.47 8.92 -12.29
N LEU A 305 -19.80 10.22 -12.25
CA LEU A 305 -18.90 11.28 -11.83
C LEU A 305 -18.56 11.17 -10.34
N LEU A 306 -19.57 10.94 -9.49
CA LEU A 306 -19.40 10.76 -8.05
C LEU A 306 -18.45 9.59 -7.77
N THR A 307 -18.70 8.42 -8.38
CA THR A 307 -17.85 7.24 -8.20
C THR A 307 -16.42 7.49 -8.66
N ALA A 308 -16.25 8.15 -9.82
CA ALA A 308 -14.93 8.47 -10.36
C ALA A 308 -14.16 9.44 -9.46
N LYS A 309 -14.83 10.51 -8.99
CA LYS A 309 -14.22 11.53 -8.13
C LYS A 309 -13.96 11.04 -6.71
N GLN A 310 -14.86 10.23 -6.14
CA GLN A 310 -14.62 9.55 -4.85
C GLN A 310 -13.37 8.68 -4.92
N LYS A 311 -13.20 7.93 -6.00
CA LYS A 311 -12.00 7.10 -6.20
C LYS A 311 -10.74 7.95 -6.42
N GLU A 312 -10.83 9.02 -7.21
CA GLU A 312 -9.72 9.95 -7.48
C GLU A 312 -9.22 10.60 -6.19
N LEU A 313 -10.13 11.25 -5.44
CA LEU A 313 -9.82 11.91 -4.17
C LEU A 313 -9.45 10.92 -3.08
N GLY A 314 -10.14 9.78 -3.00
CA GLY A 314 -9.83 8.71 -2.04
C GLY A 314 -8.44 8.15 -2.23
N THR A 315 -8.05 7.84 -3.47
CA THR A 315 -6.70 7.33 -3.77
C THR A 315 -5.62 8.37 -3.47
N ALA A 316 -5.88 9.66 -3.76
CA ALA A 316 -4.94 10.74 -3.44
C ALA A 316 -4.78 10.93 -1.92
N ALA A 317 -5.89 10.95 -1.18
CA ALA A 317 -5.89 11.05 0.27
C ALA A 317 -5.21 9.84 0.93
N ASP A 318 -5.51 8.62 0.48
CA ASP A 318 -4.94 7.40 1.04
C ASP A 318 -3.43 7.31 0.81
N LYS A 319 -2.92 7.77 -0.35
CA LYS A 319 -1.48 7.89 -0.60
C LYS A 319 -0.82 8.80 0.44
N LEU A 320 -1.40 9.97 0.71
CA LEU A 320 -0.87 10.91 1.70
C LEU A 320 -0.99 10.36 3.13
N ARG A 321 -2.13 9.75 3.50
CA ARG A 321 -2.32 9.11 4.81
C ARG A 321 -1.29 8.01 5.05
N ASN A 322 -1.04 7.16 4.06
CA ASN A 322 -0.03 6.10 4.15
C ASN A 322 1.38 6.70 4.30
N GLY A 323 1.73 7.72 3.52
CA GLY A 323 3.00 8.43 3.64
C GLY A 323 3.20 9.08 5.02
N LEU A 324 2.17 9.77 5.53
CA LEU A 324 2.16 10.39 6.85
C LEU A 324 2.28 9.36 7.97
N SER A 325 1.53 8.25 7.92
CA SER A 325 1.64 7.16 8.89
C SER A 325 3.05 6.58 8.93
N LYS A 326 3.70 6.39 7.78
CA LYS A 326 5.09 5.92 7.72
C LYS A 326 6.08 6.90 8.33
N LEU A 327 5.87 8.20 8.17
CA LEU A 327 6.67 9.23 8.81
C LEU A 327 6.47 9.26 10.34
N ASP A 328 5.23 9.11 10.80
CA ASP A 328 4.93 9.06 12.23
C ASP A 328 5.44 7.77 12.90
N ASP A 329 5.38 6.64 12.20
CA ASP A 329 6.02 5.38 12.64
C ASP A 329 7.54 5.57 12.79
N ALA A 330 8.19 6.17 11.79
CA ALA A 330 9.62 6.46 11.84
C ALA A 330 9.95 7.39 13.01
N ARG A 331 9.16 8.44 13.25
CA ARG A 331 9.35 9.36 14.38
C ARG A 331 9.20 8.67 15.73
N THR A 332 8.23 7.76 15.86
CA THR A 332 8.02 6.98 17.08
C THR A 332 9.22 6.06 17.35
N GLN A 333 9.72 5.37 16.31
CA GLN A 333 10.93 4.57 16.40
C GLN A 333 12.15 5.40 16.81
N VAL A 334 12.28 6.64 16.32
CA VAL A 334 13.36 7.56 16.75
C VAL A 334 13.29 7.91 18.22
N ALA A 335 12.08 8.22 18.71
CA ALA A 335 11.89 8.54 20.12
C ALA A 335 12.27 7.35 21.01
N GLU A 336 11.84 6.15 20.66
CA GLU A 336 12.17 4.91 21.37
C GLU A 336 13.67 4.60 21.34
N MET A 337 14.32 4.65 20.17
CA MET A 337 15.76 4.43 20.03
C MET A 337 16.59 5.50 20.76
N SER A 338 16.12 6.74 20.84
CA SER A 338 16.80 7.80 21.60
C SER A 338 16.82 7.50 23.09
N ILE A 339 15.70 6.99 23.62
CA ILE A 339 15.61 6.57 25.02
C ILE A 339 16.49 5.35 25.26
N ASP A 340 16.47 4.36 24.35
CA ASP A 340 17.33 3.15 24.47
C ASP A 340 18.82 3.51 24.38
N LEU A 341 19.21 4.42 23.49
CA LEU A 341 20.59 4.89 23.35
C LEU A 341 21.09 5.57 24.63
N GLU A 342 20.29 6.49 25.21
CA GLU A 342 20.66 7.18 26.45
C GLU A 342 20.81 6.18 27.62
N SER A 343 19.90 5.21 27.71
CA SER A 343 19.96 4.12 28.70
C SER A 343 21.23 3.29 28.53
N LYS A 344 21.51 2.82 27.30
CA LYS A 344 22.69 2.00 27.00
C LYS A 344 24.00 2.74 27.19
N GLN A 345 24.09 4.03 26.83
CA GLN A 345 25.27 4.84 27.09
C GLN A 345 25.54 4.99 28.59
N LYS A 346 24.50 5.21 29.42
CA LYS A 346 24.64 5.27 30.88
C LYS A 346 25.12 3.94 31.45
N ILE A 347 24.55 2.82 31.01
CA ILE A 347 24.95 1.47 31.45
C ILE A 347 26.40 1.18 31.02
N CYS A 348 26.77 1.51 29.78
CA CYS A 348 28.11 1.32 29.25
C CYS A 348 29.14 2.15 30.02
N ALA A 349 28.84 3.42 30.33
CA ALA A 349 29.72 4.27 31.14
C ALA A 349 29.89 3.73 32.57
N LYS A 350 28.82 3.21 33.17
CA LYS A 350 28.88 2.56 34.49
C LYS A 350 29.75 1.30 34.44
N LYS A 351 29.54 0.43 33.45
CA LYS A 351 30.30 -0.81 33.24
C LYS A 351 31.77 -0.54 32.91
N ALA A 352 32.06 0.50 32.13
CA ALA A 352 33.43 0.94 31.85
C ALA A 352 34.17 1.34 33.13
N LYS A 353 33.51 2.11 34.01
CA LYS A 353 34.07 2.48 35.31
C LYS A 353 34.27 1.26 36.22
N GLU A 354 33.30 0.35 36.27
CA GLU A 354 33.40 -0.92 37.02
C GLU A 354 34.58 -1.77 36.50
N CYS A 355 34.76 -1.86 35.18
CA CYS A 355 35.89 -2.55 34.54
C CYS A 355 37.24 -1.88 34.85
N GLU A 356 37.33 -0.55 34.84
CA GLU A 356 38.54 0.20 35.25
C GLU A 356 38.91 -0.06 36.71
N GLU A 357 37.93 -0.01 37.61
CA GLU A 357 38.12 -0.27 39.04
C GLU A 357 38.55 -1.73 39.28
N LEU A 358 37.89 -2.70 38.64
CA LEU A 358 38.27 -4.12 38.69
C LEU A 358 39.68 -4.37 38.14
N LEU A 359 40.05 -3.71 37.04
CA LEU A 359 41.38 -3.83 36.45
C LEU A 359 42.46 -3.29 37.40
N ALA A 360 42.22 -2.14 38.04
CA ALA A 360 43.14 -1.59 39.01
C ALA A 360 43.38 -2.54 40.21
N VAL A 361 42.31 -3.16 40.71
CA VAL A 361 42.40 -4.17 41.78
C VAL A 361 43.16 -5.42 41.30
N ILE A 362 42.87 -5.92 40.10
CA ILE A 362 43.58 -7.07 39.51
C ILE A 362 45.07 -6.78 39.36
N VAL A 363 45.46 -5.60 38.91
CA VAL A 363 46.88 -5.22 38.75
C VAL A 363 47.60 -5.22 40.10
N VAL A 364 46.96 -4.66 41.14
CA VAL A 364 47.52 -4.64 42.50
C VAL A 364 47.64 -6.04 43.09
N GLU A 365 46.57 -6.84 43.04
CA GLU A 365 46.56 -8.19 43.60
C GLU A 365 47.46 -9.16 42.81
N ARG A 366 47.56 -9.00 41.48
CA ARG A 366 48.50 -9.75 40.65
C ARG A 366 49.95 -9.39 40.99
N SER A 367 50.27 -8.10 41.17
CA SER A 367 51.61 -7.69 41.60
C SER A 367 51.99 -8.26 42.97
N LYS A 368 51.04 -8.33 43.91
CA LYS A 368 51.26 -8.97 45.22
C LYS A 368 51.46 -10.49 45.08
N ALA A 369 50.64 -11.14 44.26
CA ALA A 369 50.77 -12.57 43.97
C ALA A 369 52.13 -12.90 43.36
N ASP A 370 52.59 -12.10 42.39
CA ASP A 370 53.88 -12.31 41.71
C ASP A 370 55.07 -12.09 42.67
N GLN A 371 55.00 -11.07 43.55
CA GLN A 371 56.02 -10.83 44.58
C GLN A 371 56.07 -11.98 45.60
N GLN A 372 54.90 -12.40 46.11
CA GLN A 372 54.80 -13.49 47.08
C GLN A 372 55.22 -14.83 46.46
N GLN A 373 54.96 -15.04 45.17
CA GLN A 373 55.44 -16.22 44.44
C GLN A 373 56.96 -16.25 44.36
N ALA A 374 57.60 -15.12 44.02
CA ALA A 374 59.06 -15.03 43.96
C ALA A 374 59.72 -15.25 45.34
N GLU A 375 59.12 -14.74 46.42
CA GLU A 375 59.60 -14.95 47.79
C GLU A 375 59.47 -16.42 48.23
N VAL A 376 58.32 -17.05 47.98
CA VAL A 376 58.07 -18.46 48.33
C VAL A 376 59.00 -19.39 47.53
N GLU A 377 59.28 -19.08 46.27
CA GLU A 377 60.19 -19.84 45.43
C GLU A 377 61.64 -19.72 45.92
N ALA A 378 62.09 -18.51 46.26
CA ALA A 378 63.42 -18.28 46.85
C ALA A 378 63.60 -18.98 48.22
N ASP A 379 62.58 -18.96 49.07
CA ASP A 379 62.60 -19.62 50.38
C ASP A 379 62.58 -21.15 50.25
N SER A 380 61.89 -21.70 49.24
CA SER A 380 61.88 -23.14 48.97
C SER A 380 63.28 -23.68 48.63
N VAL A 381 64.03 -22.97 47.78
CA VAL A 381 65.39 -23.32 47.38
C VAL A 381 66.36 -23.26 48.57
N ARG A 382 66.20 -22.27 49.45
CA ARG A 382 67.04 -22.11 50.65
C ARG A 382 66.80 -23.23 51.68
N ILE A 383 65.54 -23.60 51.90
CA ILE A 383 65.16 -24.65 52.86
C ILE A 383 65.63 -26.04 52.37
N GLU A 384 65.62 -26.29 51.06
CA GLU A 384 66.13 -27.56 50.50
C GLU A 384 67.65 -27.74 50.70
N LYS A 385 68.41 -26.65 50.68
CA LYS A 385 69.85 -26.67 50.94
C LYS A 385 70.17 -26.98 52.42
N GLU A 386 69.47 -26.33 53.35
CA GLU A 386 69.63 -26.57 54.80
C GLU A 386 69.18 -28.00 55.22
N ALA A 387 68.23 -28.60 54.49
CA ALA A 387 67.81 -29.98 54.70
C ALA A 387 68.90 -31.01 54.39
N LYS A 388 69.71 -30.77 53.34
CA LYS A 388 70.81 -31.65 52.94
C LYS A 388 71.96 -31.62 53.95
N GLU A 389 72.26 -30.45 54.52
CA GLU A 389 73.33 -30.27 55.51
C GLU A 389 73.00 -30.95 56.85
N THR A 390 71.75 -30.87 57.31
CA THR A 390 71.30 -31.48 58.57
C THR A 390 71.37 -33.02 58.55
N LYS A 391 71.18 -33.64 57.37
CA LYS A 391 71.25 -35.10 57.20
C LYS A 391 72.67 -35.65 57.37
N ALA A 392 73.68 -34.93 56.87
CA ALA A 392 75.09 -35.34 56.96
C ALA A 392 75.63 -35.37 58.40
N ILE A 393 75.13 -34.49 59.28
CA ILE A 393 75.52 -34.42 60.70
C ILE A 393 74.96 -35.62 61.50
N ALA A 394 73.84 -36.21 61.06
CA ALA A 394 73.22 -37.36 61.72
C ALA A 394 74.05 -38.65 61.57
N ASP A 395 74.59 -38.87 60.37
CA ASP A 395 75.28 -40.11 60.02
C ASP A 395 76.66 -40.21 60.71
N ASP A 396 77.29 -39.08 61.03
CA ASP A 396 78.63 -39.03 61.65
C ASP A 396 78.63 -39.32 63.16
N ALA A 397 77.56 -38.96 63.88
CA ALA A 397 77.45 -39.18 65.33
C ALA A 397 77.24 -40.66 65.72
N THR A 398 76.62 -41.43 64.84
CA THR A 398 76.21 -42.82 65.11
C THR A 398 77.37 -43.82 64.96
N ARG A 399 78.32 -43.51 64.09
CA ARG A 399 79.48 -44.36 63.75
C ARG A 399 80.55 -44.44 64.87
N ASP A 400 80.66 -43.41 65.70
CA ASP A 400 81.72 -43.34 66.72
C ASP A 400 81.34 -44.04 68.04
N LEU A 401 80.05 -44.25 68.32
CA LEU A 401 79.57 -44.90 69.55
C LEU A 401 79.75 -46.44 69.54
N GLU A 402 79.78 -47.07 68.36
CA GLU A 402 79.87 -48.53 68.22
C GLU A 402 81.26 -49.11 68.56
N LYS A 403 82.31 -48.28 68.62
CA LYS A 403 83.70 -48.72 68.81
C LYS A 403 84.03 -49.21 70.24
N ALA A 404 83.27 -48.84 71.28
CA ALA A 404 83.60 -49.10 72.69
C ALA A 404 82.75 -50.16 73.40
N MET A 405 81.61 -50.55 72.81
CA MET A 405 80.69 -51.54 73.39
C MET A 405 81.31 -52.94 73.66
N PRO A 406 82.15 -53.52 72.77
CA PRO A 406 82.60 -54.91 72.93
C PRO A 406 83.51 -55.16 74.14
N ALA A 407 84.33 -54.17 74.52
CA ALA A 407 85.27 -54.29 75.63
C ALA A 407 84.59 -54.26 77.00
N LEU A 408 83.46 -53.56 77.10
CA LEU A 408 82.66 -53.43 78.31
C LEU A 408 81.87 -54.71 78.60
N GLU A 409 81.22 -55.28 77.57
CA GLU A 409 80.45 -56.51 77.68
C GLU A 409 81.32 -57.68 78.15
N ALA A 410 82.53 -57.84 77.58
CA ALA A 410 83.47 -58.90 77.96
C ALA A 410 83.92 -58.85 79.44
N ALA A 411 83.95 -57.66 80.06
CA ALA A 411 84.34 -57.49 81.45
C ALA A 411 83.19 -57.69 82.45
N MET A 412 81.96 -57.35 82.06
CA MET A 412 80.76 -57.68 82.84
C MET A 412 80.56 -59.20 82.91
N ASP A 413 80.82 -59.91 81.80
CA ASP A 413 80.69 -61.37 81.70
C ASP A 413 81.69 -62.12 82.62
N ALA A 414 82.90 -61.57 82.79
CA ALA A 414 83.91 -62.12 83.70
C ALA A 414 83.53 -61.94 85.19
N LEU A 415 82.85 -60.84 85.53
CA LEU A 415 82.35 -60.58 86.89
C LEU A 415 81.16 -61.44 87.30
N GLU A 416 80.35 -61.91 86.35
CA GLU A 416 79.23 -62.79 86.65
C GLU A 416 79.64 -64.16 87.17
N LYS A 417 80.81 -64.64 86.77
CA LYS A 417 81.31 -65.98 87.11
C LYS A 417 81.92 -66.08 88.52
N LEU A 418 82.01 -64.96 89.26
CA LEU A 418 82.53 -64.94 90.63
C LEU A 418 81.43 -65.26 91.65
N ASP A 419 81.65 -66.30 92.46
CA ASP A 419 80.76 -66.70 93.53
C ASP A 419 81.24 -66.22 94.91
N LYS A 420 80.34 -66.29 95.91
CA LYS A 420 80.62 -65.80 97.26
C LYS A 420 81.80 -66.53 97.93
N LYS A 421 82.09 -67.77 97.53
CA LYS A 421 83.26 -68.53 97.99
C LYS A 421 84.57 -67.95 97.45
N SER A 422 84.61 -67.59 96.17
CA SER A 422 85.81 -67.01 95.53
C SER A 422 86.23 -65.68 96.16
N ILE A 423 85.26 -64.87 96.62
CA ILE A 423 85.54 -63.65 97.38
C ILE A 423 85.98 -63.93 98.83
N ALA A 424 85.42 -64.97 99.46
CA ALA A 424 85.83 -65.37 100.80
C ALA A 424 87.30 -65.81 100.85
N GLU A 425 87.83 -66.39 99.76
CA GLU A 425 89.24 -66.75 99.61
C GLU A 425 90.15 -65.52 99.64
N VAL A 426 89.82 -64.47 98.89
CA VAL A 426 90.55 -63.18 98.93
C VAL A 426 90.45 -62.52 100.30
N LYS A 427 89.34 -62.69 101.02
CA LYS A 427 89.14 -62.16 102.38
C LYS A 427 90.00 -62.86 103.45
N ALA A 428 90.28 -64.16 103.30
CA ALA A 428 90.95 -64.96 104.31
C ALA A 428 92.43 -64.56 104.53
N TYR A 429 93.03 -63.82 103.60
CA TYR A 429 94.41 -63.37 103.76
C TYR A 429 94.57 -62.39 104.95
N ALA A 430 95.40 -62.80 105.91
CA ALA A 430 95.87 -61.93 106.99
C ALA A 430 96.85 -60.87 106.46
N LYS A 431 97.72 -61.25 105.51
CA LYS A 431 98.60 -60.37 104.73
C LYS A 431 98.58 -60.84 103.27
N PRO A 432 97.85 -60.18 102.35
CA PRO A 432 97.66 -60.68 100.98
C PRO A 432 98.93 -60.53 100.12
N PRO A 433 99.09 -61.35 99.06
CA PRO A 433 100.11 -61.13 98.04
C PRO A 433 99.96 -59.77 97.36
N ASP A 434 101.08 -59.16 96.96
CA ASP A 434 101.16 -57.78 96.48
C ASP A 434 100.25 -57.50 95.27
N MET A 435 100.09 -58.49 94.38
CA MET A 435 99.23 -58.41 93.19
C MET A 435 97.74 -58.31 93.53
N VAL A 436 97.29 -59.04 94.56
CA VAL A 436 95.89 -59.00 95.03
C VAL A 436 95.63 -57.66 95.73
N MET A 437 96.60 -57.16 96.48
CA MET A 437 96.52 -55.85 97.13
C MET A 437 96.41 -54.71 96.10
N LYS A 438 97.26 -54.69 95.07
CA LYS A 438 97.17 -53.70 93.96
C LYS A 438 95.82 -53.75 93.26
N THR A 439 95.30 -54.95 92.99
CA THR A 439 93.99 -55.11 92.33
C THR A 439 92.86 -54.53 93.15
N MET A 440 92.82 -54.84 94.44
CA MET A 440 91.78 -54.31 95.31
C MET A 440 91.91 -52.80 95.49
N CYS A 441 93.13 -52.26 95.59
CA CYS A 441 93.34 -50.81 95.58
C CYS A 441 92.86 -50.15 94.28
N ALA A 442 93.06 -50.79 93.13
CA ALA A 442 92.57 -50.30 91.84
C ALA A 442 91.03 -50.31 91.78
N VAL A 443 90.38 -51.39 92.24
CA VAL A 443 88.91 -51.47 92.33
C VAL A 443 88.35 -50.39 93.27
N MET A 444 88.96 -50.19 94.44
CA MET A 444 88.56 -49.12 95.36
C MET A 444 88.75 -47.74 94.74
N THR A 445 89.79 -47.58 93.91
CA THR A 445 90.02 -46.33 93.17
C THR A 445 88.91 -46.07 92.15
N VAL A 446 88.45 -47.08 91.40
CA VAL A 446 87.29 -46.93 90.50
C VAL A 446 86.03 -46.54 91.27
N MET A 447 85.84 -47.10 92.47
CA MET A 447 84.72 -46.77 93.35
C MET A 447 84.91 -45.43 94.12
N GLU A 448 85.95 -44.64 93.80
CA GLU A 448 86.31 -43.38 94.47
C GLU A 448 86.58 -43.50 95.98
N LYS A 449 86.99 -44.68 96.47
CA LYS A 449 87.33 -44.96 97.88
C LYS A 449 88.85 -44.95 98.13
N THR A 450 89.25 -44.89 99.41
CA THR A 450 90.67 -44.85 99.79
C THR A 450 91.39 -46.16 99.44
N PRO A 451 92.48 -46.12 98.65
CA PRO A 451 93.16 -47.32 98.14
C PRO A 451 94.08 -47.91 99.21
N SER A 452 93.49 -48.54 100.22
CA SER A 452 94.20 -49.28 101.26
C SER A 452 93.59 -50.66 101.45
N TRP A 453 94.40 -51.66 101.83
CA TRP A 453 93.88 -53.00 102.11
C TRP A 453 92.87 -53.02 103.27
N ALA A 454 93.06 -52.16 104.28
CA ALA A 454 92.12 -52.03 105.39
C ALA A 454 90.72 -51.64 104.89
N GLN A 455 90.64 -50.65 103.99
CA GLN A 455 89.38 -50.25 103.36
C GLN A 455 88.83 -51.33 102.44
N ALA A 456 89.68 -51.94 101.61
CA ALA A 456 89.25 -53.02 100.71
C ALA A 456 88.69 -54.22 101.48
N LYS A 457 89.25 -54.56 102.65
CA LYS A 457 88.77 -55.64 103.51
C LYS A 457 87.43 -55.31 104.17
N GLN A 458 87.19 -54.03 104.48
CA GLN A 458 85.88 -53.56 104.95
C GLN A 458 84.82 -53.72 103.86
N GLU A 459 85.14 -53.37 102.62
CA GLU A 459 84.22 -53.50 101.48
C GLU A 459 84.01 -54.97 101.07
N LEU A 460 85.04 -55.81 101.12
CA LEU A 460 84.91 -57.27 100.90
C LEU A 460 84.09 -57.97 102.02
N ASN A 461 83.92 -57.34 103.18
CA ASN A 461 82.99 -57.81 104.21
C ASN A 461 81.53 -57.46 103.92
N ASP A 462 81.26 -56.48 103.04
CA ASP A 462 79.91 -56.07 102.66
C ASP A 462 79.31 -57.06 101.65
N VAL A 463 78.11 -57.57 101.97
CA VAL A 463 77.38 -58.51 101.11
C VAL A 463 76.99 -57.86 99.78
N GLN A 464 76.92 -56.52 99.70
CA GLN A 464 76.54 -55.75 98.51
C GLN A 464 77.70 -55.36 97.58
N PHE A 465 78.92 -55.78 97.87
CA PHE A 465 80.10 -55.40 97.10
C PHE A 465 80.02 -55.84 95.61
N LEU A 466 79.74 -57.11 95.35
CA LEU A 466 79.63 -57.65 93.98
C LEU A 466 78.51 -56.99 93.14
N PRO A 467 77.27 -56.86 93.64
CA PRO A 467 76.20 -56.14 92.93
C PRO A 467 76.56 -54.71 92.56
N ARG A 468 77.26 -53.99 93.46
CA ARG A 468 77.64 -52.58 93.24
C ARG A 468 78.68 -52.43 92.13
N ILE A 469 79.55 -53.41 91.93
CA ILE A 469 80.52 -53.43 90.83
C ILE A 469 79.83 -53.77 89.50
N LYS A 470 78.88 -54.71 89.50
CA LYS A 470 78.13 -55.08 88.28
C LYS A 470 77.27 -53.93 87.75
N ASN A 471 76.59 -53.19 88.63
CA ASN A 471 75.68 -52.11 88.24
C ASN A 471 76.33 -50.72 88.37
N PHE A 472 77.63 -50.61 88.12
CA PHE A 472 78.33 -49.34 88.23
C PHE A 472 77.96 -48.40 87.07
N ASP A 473 77.69 -47.13 87.40
CA ASP A 473 77.33 -46.10 86.43
C ASP A 473 78.54 -45.74 85.55
N LYS A 474 78.57 -46.37 84.36
CA LYS A 474 79.65 -46.30 83.39
C LYS A 474 79.68 -44.99 82.59
N ASP A 475 78.58 -44.24 82.56
CA ASP A 475 78.45 -43.01 81.77
C ASP A 475 78.97 -41.78 82.56
N ASN A 476 79.17 -41.89 83.88
CA ASN A 476 79.49 -40.76 84.77
C ASN A 476 80.78 -40.93 85.59
N ILE A 477 81.86 -41.44 84.97
CA ILE A 477 83.18 -41.59 85.61
C ILE A 477 83.96 -40.28 85.54
N LYS A 478 84.36 -39.72 86.70
CA LYS A 478 85.11 -38.45 86.79
C LYS A 478 86.55 -38.57 86.27
N ASP A 479 87.05 -37.54 85.59
CA ASP A 479 88.43 -37.48 85.04
C ASP A 479 89.52 -37.72 86.09
N THR A 480 89.30 -37.22 87.31
CA THR A 480 90.23 -37.39 88.42
C THR A 480 90.42 -38.87 88.78
N THR A 481 89.39 -39.67 88.57
CA THR A 481 89.34 -41.10 88.91
C THR A 481 89.99 -41.92 87.79
N LEU A 482 89.73 -41.54 86.53
CA LEU A 482 90.34 -42.10 85.32
C LEU A 482 91.88 -41.99 85.34
N ARG A 483 92.42 -40.80 85.67
CA ARG A 483 93.87 -40.58 85.81
C ARG A 483 94.52 -41.39 86.94
N LYS A 484 93.78 -41.67 88.02
CA LYS A 484 94.28 -42.49 89.13
C LYS A 484 94.30 -43.98 88.77
N ILE A 485 93.30 -44.48 88.05
CA ILE A 485 93.25 -45.85 87.52
C ILE A 485 94.35 -46.09 86.49
N GLU A 486 94.67 -45.07 85.68
CA GLU A 486 95.72 -45.15 84.67
C GLU A 486 97.11 -45.49 85.27
N LYS A 487 97.38 -45.06 86.51
CA LYS A 487 98.62 -45.41 87.22
C LYS A 487 98.76 -46.91 87.52
N TYR A 488 97.64 -47.62 87.69
CA TYR A 488 97.63 -49.07 87.94
C TYR A 488 97.64 -49.86 86.63
N THR A 489 96.87 -49.42 85.64
CA THR A 489 96.72 -50.12 84.35
C THR A 489 97.91 -49.96 83.39
N LYS A 490 98.85 -49.05 83.67
CA LYS A 490 100.14 -48.91 82.96
C LYS A 490 101.23 -49.86 83.45
N ASP A 491 101.07 -50.48 84.63
CA ASP A 491 102.05 -51.44 85.17
C ASP A 491 101.96 -52.77 84.39
N PRO A 492 103.01 -53.20 83.66
CA PRO A 492 102.95 -54.39 82.81
C PRO A 492 102.74 -55.70 83.59
N ALA A 493 103.01 -55.72 84.89
CA ALA A 493 102.68 -56.87 85.74
C ALA A 493 101.16 -56.96 86.03
N PHE A 494 100.44 -55.83 86.00
CA PHE A 494 99.02 -55.72 86.36
C PHE A 494 98.10 -56.03 85.18
N THR A 495 98.07 -57.29 84.76
CA THR A 495 97.18 -57.78 83.70
C THR A 495 96.16 -58.79 84.24
N PRO A 496 94.94 -58.86 83.67
CA PRO A 496 93.89 -59.76 84.17
C PRO A 496 94.32 -61.22 84.24
N LYS A 497 95.10 -61.70 83.25
CA LYS A 497 95.65 -63.06 83.24
C LYS A 497 96.76 -63.26 84.28
N GLY A 498 97.66 -62.28 84.47
CA GLY A 498 98.75 -62.36 85.44
C GLY A 498 98.26 -62.38 86.89
N VAL A 499 97.26 -61.56 87.21
CA VAL A 499 96.60 -61.55 88.52
C VAL A 499 95.73 -62.80 88.71
N GLY A 500 95.04 -63.25 87.65
CA GLY A 500 94.20 -64.45 87.66
C GLY A 500 94.93 -65.74 88.03
N ASN A 501 96.23 -65.85 87.71
CA ASN A 501 97.06 -66.99 88.12
C ASN A 501 97.30 -67.06 89.63
N VAL A 502 97.24 -65.92 90.35
CA VAL A 502 97.43 -65.85 91.80
C VAL A 502 96.08 -65.95 92.52
N SER A 503 95.05 -65.31 91.98
CA SER A 503 93.67 -65.45 92.43
C SER A 503 92.72 -65.12 91.29
N LEU A 504 91.84 -66.08 90.96
CA LEU A 504 90.89 -65.95 89.87
C LEU A 504 89.92 -64.78 90.09
N ALA A 505 89.51 -64.56 91.35
CA ALA A 505 88.65 -63.45 91.75
C ALA A 505 89.31 -62.08 91.56
N ALA A 506 90.60 -61.96 91.87
CA ALA A 506 91.36 -60.74 91.62
C ALA A 506 91.57 -60.51 90.10
N GLY A 507 91.78 -61.57 89.30
CA GLY A 507 91.90 -61.45 87.85
C GLY A 507 90.66 -60.85 87.17
N ALA A 508 89.46 -61.32 87.53
CA ALA A 508 88.21 -60.81 86.99
C ALA A 508 87.94 -59.35 87.41
N LEU A 509 88.26 -58.99 88.67
CA LEU A 509 88.18 -57.62 89.15
C LEU A 509 89.17 -56.69 88.43
N CYS A 510 90.36 -57.17 88.07
CA CYS A 510 91.33 -56.43 87.26
C CYS A 510 90.79 -56.16 85.84
N GLN A 511 90.14 -57.14 85.18
CA GLN A 511 89.56 -56.96 83.85
C GLN A 511 88.49 -55.87 83.79
N TRP A 512 87.64 -55.81 84.83
CA TRP A 512 86.62 -54.78 84.96
C TRP A 512 87.19 -53.37 85.05
N VAL A 513 88.26 -53.17 85.83
CA VAL A 513 88.92 -51.87 85.95
C VAL A 513 89.45 -51.38 84.60
N HIS A 514 89.97 -52.27 83.75
CA HIS A 514 90.44 -51.91 82.40
C HIS A 514 89.29 -51.50 81.45
N ALA A 515 88.17 -52.23 81.47
CA ALA A 515 87.04 -51.96 80.57
C ALA A 515 86.34 -50.63 80.89
N MET A 516 86.21 -50.29 82.18
CA MET A 516 85.63 -49.01 82.61
C MET A 516 86.44 -47.80 82.15
N LYS A 517 87.76 -47.95 81.96
CA LYS A 517 88.61 -46.91 81.40
C LYS A 517 88.28 -46.64 79.92
N ILE A 518 88.19 -47.69 79.10
CA ILE A 518 88.02 -47.58 77.64
C ILE A 518 86.67 -46.95 77.29
N TYR A 519 85.61 -47.36 77.98
CA TYR A 519 84.26 -46.83 77.73
C TYR A 519 84.15 -45.34 78.06
N ALA A 520 84.73 -44.90 79.19
CA ALA A 520 84.71 -43.51 79.60
C ALA A 520 85.51 -42.57 78.66
N GLU A 521 86.55 -43.08 77.99
CA GLU A 521 87.30 -42.30 76.99
C GLU A 521 86.47 -42.06 75.72
N VAL A 522 85.74 -43.08 75.23
CA VAL A 522 84.96 -42.97 73.97
C VAL A 522 83.66 -42.17 74.15
N TYR A 523 82.98 -42.28 75.29
CA TYR A 523 81.76 -41.52 75.55
C TYR A 523 81.98 -39.99 75.44
N ARG A 524 83.18 -39.51 75.82
CA ARG A 524 83.57 -38.10 75.78
C ARG A 524 83.62 -37.51 74.37
N GLU A 525 83.87 -38.34 73.36
CA GLU A 525 83.99 -37.88 71.96
C GLU A 525 82.63 -37.73 71.27
N VAL A 526 81.58 -38.42 71.72
CA VAL A 526 80.28 -38.51 71.03
C VAL A 526 79.24 -37.51 71.56
N GLU A 527 79.36 -37.08 72.82
CA GLU A 527 78.43 -36.13 73.48
C GLU A 527 78.23 -34.79 72.72
N PRO A 528 79.26 -34.13 72.15
CA PRO A 528 79.08 -32.86 71.44
C PRO A 528 78.31 -33.00 70.13
N LYS A 529 78.49 -34.12 69.40
CA LYS A 529 77.89 -34.35 68.07
C LYS A 529 76.37 -34.56 68.17
N ARG A 530 75.90 -35.22 69.23
CA ARG A 530 74.47 -35.50 69.45
C ARG A 530 73.66 -34.24 69.76
N ASN A 531 74.23 -33.31 70.53
CA ASN A 531 73.59 -32.02 70.83
C ASN A 531 73.55 -31.07 69.61
N ALA A 532 74.50 -31.18 68.69
CA ALA A 532 74.50 -30.40 67.45
C ALA A 532 73.40 -30.84 66.48
N LEU A 533 73.14 -32.16 66.39
CA LEU A 533 72.11 -32.72 65.52
C LEU A 533 70.69 -32.27 65.89
N GLN A 534 70.33 -32.33 67.18
CA GLN A 534 68.99 -31.97 67.65
C GLN A 534 68.64 -30.51 67.32
N ARG A 535 69.58 -29.57 67.52
CA ARG A 535 69.36 -28.14 67.23
C ARG A 535 69.18 -27.84 65.75
N ALA A 536 69.77 -28.64 64.87
CA ALA A 536 69.65 -28.46 63.42
C ALA A 536 68.30 -28.97 62.89
N GLN A 537 67.79 -30.08 63.44
CA GLN A 537 66.49 -30.64 63.08
C GLN A 537 65.32 -29.71 63.50
N ASP A 538 65.32 -29.20 64.73
CA ASP A 538 64.27 -28.30 65.21
C ASP A 538 64.16 -27.01 64.37
N LYS A 539 65.29 -26.48 63.88
CA LYS A 539 65.33 -25.30 63.00
C LYS A 539 64.76 -25.59 61.61
N LEU A 540 65.02 -26.77 61.06
CA LEU A 540 64.57 -27.15 59.72
C LEU A 540 63.05 -27.34 59.68
N GLU A 541 62.48 -28.00 60.70
CA GLU A 541 61.03 -28.25 60.78
C GLU A 541 60.23 -26.95 60.91
N ALA A 542 60.71 -26.00 61.72
CA ALA A 542 60.10 -24.68 61.85
C ALA A 542 60.03 -23.93 60.51
N LYS A 543 61.11 -23.96 59.70
CA LYS A 543 61.14 -23.31 58.38
C LYS A 543 60.26 -24.02 57.35
N GLN A 544 60.20 -25.35 57.36
CA GLN A 544 59.32 -26.12 56.46
C GLN A 544 57.83 -25.90 56.75
N LYS A 545 57.47 -25.64 58.01
CA LYS A 545 56.10 -25.26 58.38
C LYS A 545 55.72 -23.89 57.81
N ALA A 546 56.59 -22.89 57.98
CA ALA A 546 56.39 -21.55 57.42
C ALA A 546 56.24 -21.56 55.89
N LEU A 547 57.03 -22.38 55.18
CA LEU A 547 56.93 -22.52 53.72
C LEU A 547 55.59 -23.13 53.27
N ARG A 548 55.01 -24.05 54.03
CA ARG A 548 53.69 -24.63 53.73
C ARG A 548 52.56 -23.63 53.92
N GLU A 549 52.63 -22.83 54.98
CA GLU A 549 51.66 -21.75 55.24
C GLU A 549 51.73 -20.67 54.15
N ALA A 550 52.93 -20.27 53.73
CA ALA A 550 53.12 -19.29 52.66
C ALA A 550 52.63 -19.79 51.28
N ASN A 551 52.85 -21.07 50.94
CA ASN A 551 52.32 -21.68 49.71
C ASN A 551 50.78 -21.77 49.70
N ALA A 552 50.16 -22.08 50.85
CA ALA A 552 48.71 -22.12 50.96
C ALA A 552 48.08 -20.73 50.78
N GLU A 553 48.75 -19.68 51.28
CA GLU A 553 48.30 -18.31 51.10
C GLU A 553 48.47 -17.83 49.65
N LEU A 554 49.61 -18.14 49.01
CA LEU A 554 49.84 -17.85 47.59
C LEU A 554 48.76 -18.46 46.69
N LYS A 555 48.36 -19.71 46.97
CA LYS A 555 47.30 -20.39 46.20
C LYS A 555 45.95 -19.67 46.31
N LYS A 556 45.57 -19.18 47.49
CA LYS A 556 44.32 -18.40 47.66
C LYS A 556 44.36 -17.11 46.87
N VAL A 557 45.48 -16.39 46.90
CA VAL A 557 45.63 -15.13 46.15
C VAL A 557 45.57 -15.40 44.64
N GLN A 558 46.20 -16.48 44.15
CA GLN A 558 46.11 -16.89 42.74
C GLN A 558 44.69 -17.26 42.30
N GLU A 559 43.93 -18.01 43.12
CA GLU A 559 42.52 -18.33 42.84
C GLU A 559 41.63 -17.08 42.85
N MET A 560 41.90 -16.13 43.76
CA MET A 560 41.22 -14.84 43.81
C MET A 560 41.51 -14.00 42.55
N VAL A 561 42.77 -13.91 42.11
CA VAL A 561 43.15 -13.23 40.86
C VAL A 561 42.52 -13.89 39.63
N ALA A 562 42.42 -15.22 39.58
CA ALA A 562 41.76 -15.93 38.48
C ALA A 562 40.24 -15.65 38.43
N SER A 563 39.58 -15.63 39.59
CA SER A 563 38.16 -15.28 39.71
C SER A 563 37.89 -13.84 39.26
N LEU A 564 38.71 -12.89 39.72
CA LEU A 564 38.61 -11.48 39.33
C LEU A 564 38.86 -11.28 37.83
N ASN A 565 39.84 -11.97 37.24
CA ASN A 565 40.08 -11.94 35.79
C ASN A 565 38.86 -12.44 34.99
N LYS A 566 38.19 -13.50 35.45
CA LYS A 566 36.99 -14.02 34.79
C LYS A 566 35.84 -13.01 34.86
N GLN A 567 35.60 -12.40 36.01
CA GLN A 567 34.59 -11.35 36.17
C GLN A 567 34.88 -10.14 35.29
N PHE A 568 36.16 -9.76 35.17
CA PHE A 568 36.59 -8.70 34.26
C PHE A 568 36.30 -9.05 32.80
N THR A 569 36.64 -10.26 32.34
CA THR A 569 36.39 -10.66 30.93
C THR A 569 34.90 -10.72 30.61
N ASP A 570 34.07 -11.23 31.51
CA ASP A 570 32.62 -11.30 31.29
C ASP A 570 32.01 -9.88 31.24
N SER A 571 32.40 -9.01 32.18
CA SER A 571 31.95 -7.61 32.21
C SER A 571 32.46 -6.79 31.02
N ASN A 572 33.68 -7.05 30.54
CA ASN A 572 34.24 -6.38 29.36
C ASN A 572 33.53 -6.81 28.07
N ASN A 573 33.18 -8.09 27.93
CA ASN A 573 32.41 -8.58 26.77
C ASN A 573 30.98 -7.98 26.75
N GLU A 574 30.33 -7.90 27.92
CA GLU A 574 29.04 -7.19 28.05
C GLU A 574 29.18 -5.70 27.69
N MET A 575 30.26 -5.04 28.13
CA MET A 575 30.53 -3.65 27.78
C MET A 575 30.76 -3.48 26.27
N GLU A 576 31.57 -4.31 25.62
CA GLU A 576 31.84 -4.23 24.18
C GLU A 576 30.57 -4.48 23.34
N THR A 577 29.74 -5.45 23.74
CA THR A 577 28.46 -5.70 23.06
C THR A 577 27.49 -4.53 23.24
N LEU A 578 27.39 -3.95 24.44
CA LEU A 578 26.60 -2.75 24.68
C LEU A 578 27.12 -1.54 23.89
N ALA A 579 28.44 -1.33 23.85
CA ALA A 579 29.08 -0.25 23.10
C ALA A 579 28.80 -0.37 21.59
N LYS A 580 28.93 -1.58 21.03
CA LYS A 580 28.63 -1.84 19.62
C LYS A 580 27.15 -1.57 19.30
N THR A 581 26.23 -2.06 20.14
CA THR A 581 24.80 -1.78 19.93
C THR A 581 24.45 -0.30 20.09
N ALA A 582 25.13 0.43 20.98
CA ALA A 582 24.97 1.87 21.12
C ALA A 582 25.49 2.63 19.89
N GLU A 583 26.60 2.21 19.31
CA GLU A 583 27.13 2.79 18.05
C GLU A 583 26.18 2.53 16.87
N GLU A 584 25.68 1.30 16.74
CA GLU A 584 24.66 0.96 15.72
C GLU A 584 23.39 1.80 15.88
N LEU A 585 22.89 1.96 17.12
CA LEU A 585 21.76 2.84 17.43
C LEU A 585 22.05 4.30 17.10
N MET A 586 23.26 4.80 17.39
CA MET A 586 23.65 6.18 17.09
C MET A 586 23.64 6.45 15.58
N VAL A 587 24.16 5.51 14.78
CA VAL A 587 24.11 5.60 13.32
C VAL A 587 22.66 5.56 12.81
N LYS A 588 21.81 4.68 13.35
CA LYS A 588 20.39 4.65 13.00
C LYS A 588 19.67 5.95 13.38
N LEU A 589 20.03 6.55 14.50
CA LEU A 589 19.42 7.79 15.00
C LEU A 589 19.85 9.00 14.17
N ASP A 590 21.10 9.06 13.71
CA ASP A 590 21.56 10.08 12.76
C ASP A 590 20.81 9.97 11.42
N ARG A 591 20.68 8.75 10.87
CA ARG A 591 19.90 8.50 9.65
C ARG A 591 18.44 8.91 9.82
N ALA A 592 17.85 8.57 10.95
CA ALA A 592 16.48 8.90 11.23
C ALA A 592 16.27 10.40 11.47
N GLY A 593 17.22 11.08 12.09
CA GLY A 593 17.24 12.54 12.20
C GLY A 593 17.29 13.22 10.84
N LYS A 594 18.12 12.72 9.91
CA LYS A 594 18.15 13.19 8.51
C LYS A 594 16.82 12.98 7.81
N LEU A 595 16.20 11.81 7.96
CA LEU A 595 14.90 11.50 7.37
C LEU A 595 13.76 12.40 7.92
N VAL A 596 13.62 12.47 9.25
CA VAL A 596 12.55 13.22 9.92
C VAL A 596 12.70 14.72 9.68
N ASN A 597 13.91 15.27 9.79
CA ASN A 597 14.15 16.70 9.53
C ASN A 597 14.10 17.01 8.02
N GLY A 598 14.51 16.06 7.18
CA GLY A 598 14.40 16.13 5.73
C GLY A 598 12.96 16.31 5.30
N LEU A 599 12.05 15.47 5.78
CA LEU A 599 10.66 15.44 5.36
C LEU A 599 9.71 16.26 6.25
N ALA A 600 10.22 17.05 7.20
CA ALA A 600 9.38 17.84 8.11
C ALA A 600 8.50 18.89 7.38
N GLY A 601 9.04 19.58 6.37
CA GLY A 601 8.28 20.53 5.55
C GLY A 601 7.23 19.82 4.68
N GLU A 602 7.60 18.67 4.12
CA GLU A 602 6.71 17.81 3.33
C GLU A 602 5.54 17.28 4.17
N LYS A 603 5.79 16.89 5.42
CA LYS A 603 4.76 16.48 6.37
C LYS A 603 3.69 17.55 6.56
N ILE A 604 4.09 18.79 6.85
CA ILE A 604 3.15 19.92 7.04
C ILE A 604 2.31 20.14 5.78
N ARG A 605 2.96 20.09 4.61
CA ARG A 605 2.28 20.21 3.31
C ARG A 605 1.26 19.09 3.09
N TRP A 606 1.63 17.85 3.38
CA TRP A 606 0.74 16.70 3.27
C TRP A 606 -0.44 16.76 4.25
N GLU A 607 -0.23 17.22 5.48
CA GLU A 607 -1.32 17.44 6.44
C GLU A 607 -2.32 18.50 5.95
N GLN A 608 -1.82 19.61 5.38
CA GLN A 608 -2.68 20.66 4.79
C GLN A 608 -3.42 20.16 3.54
N SER A 609 -2.73 19.46 2.64
CA SER A 609 -3.34 18.84 1.46
C SER A 609 -4.38 17.80 1.85
N LEU A 610 -4.11 16.99 2.87
CA LEU A 610 -5.04 15.99 3.37
C LEU A 610 -6.30 16.64 3.95
N GLY A 611 -6.16 17.69 4.77
CA GLY A 611 -7.32 18.44 5.26
C GLY A 611 -8.14 19.07 4.12
N THR A 612 -7.48 19.50 3.04
CA THR A 612 -8.16 19.99 1.83
C THR A 612 -8.90 18.87 1.10
N PHE A 613 -8.28 17.69 0.96
CA PHE A 613 -8.93 16.53 0.34
C PHE A 613 -10.10 16.01 1.16
N ASP A 614 -10.00 15.98 2.49
CA ASP A 614 -11.09 15.57 3.38
C ASP A 614 -12.28 16.53 3.25
N ALA A 615 -12.04 17.85 3.27
CA ALA A 615 -13.08 18.86 3.02
C ALA A 615 -13.70 18.74 1.62
N GLN A 616 -12.89 18.44 0.60
CA GLN A 616 -13.38 18.18 -0.77
C GLN A 616 -14.20 16.88 -0.86
N GLN A 617 -13.84 15.84 -0.11
CA GLN A 617 -14.61 14.59 -0.05
C GLN A 617 -15.99 14.81 0.57
N GLU A 618 -16.09 15.64 1.62
CA GLU A 618 -17.38 16.01 2.21
C GLU A 618 -18.25 16.82 1.24
N ALA A 619 -17.67 17.85 0.61
CA ALA A 619 -18.36 18.71 -0.37
C ALA A 619 -18.66 18.03 -1.72
N LEU A 620 -18.13 16.82 -1.94
CA LEU A 620 -18.15 16.16 -3.23
C LEU A 620 -19.55 15.89 -3.76
N PHE A 621 -20.50 15.60 -2.87
CA PHE A 621 -21.89 15.30 -3.24
C PHE A 621 -22.53 16.50 -3.93
N GLY A 622 -22.45 17.70 -3.35
CA GLY A 622 -22.97 18.92 -3.95
C GLY A 622 -22.21 19.32 -5.21
N ASP A 623 -20.88 19.25 -5.19
CA ASP A 623 -20.04 19.62 -6.33
C ASP A 623 -20.31 18.74 -7.57
N CYS A 624 -20.55 17.43 -7.35
CA CYS A 624 -20.92 16.50 -8.42
C CYS A 624 -22.32 16.78 -8.99
N ILE A 625 -23.30 17.21 -8.18
CA ILE A 625 -24.65 17.55 -8.66
C ILE A 625 -24.56 18.70 -9.67
N ILE A 626 -23.91 19.80 -9.29
CA ILE A 626 -23.78 20.99 -10.14
C ILE A 626 -22.96 20.65 -11.40
N SER A 627 -21.89 19.88 -11.24
CA SER A 627 -21.06 19.46 -12.37
C SER A 627 -21.80 18.57 -13.36
N ALA A 628 -22.60 17.62 -12.88
CA ALA A 628 -23.41 16.76 -13.73
C ALA A 628 -24.52 17.56 -14.44
N ALA A 629 -25.15 18.52 -13.76
CA ALA A 629 -26.13 19.42 -14.38
C ALA A 629 -25.49 20.26 -15.49
N PHE A 630 -24.29 20.79 -15.23
CA PHE A 630 -23.53 21.55 -16.21
C PHE A 630 -23.17 20.69 -17.43
N MET A 631 -22.64 19.47 -17.23
CA MET A 631 -22.27 18.55 -18.31
C MET A 631 -23.47 18.17 -19.20
N SER A 632 -24.66 18.07 -18.64
CA SER A 632 -25.87 17.64 -19.34
C SER A 632 -26.62 18.78 -20.05
N TYR A 633 -26.56 19.99 -19.50
CA TYR A 633 -27.43 21.10 -19.94
C TYR A 633 -26.71 22.37 -20.38
N ALA A 634 -25.52 22.69 -19.86
CA ALA A 634 -24.92 24.02 -20.04
C ALA A 634 -24.30 24.24 -21.44
N GLY A 635 -24.10 23.17 -22.22
CA GLY A 635 -23.42 23.23 -23.51
C GLY A 635 -23.96 24.25 -24.51
N PRO A 636 -25.28 24.30 -24.79
CA PRO A 636 -25.87 25.25 -25.73
C PRO A 636 -25.83 26.71 -25.26
N PHE A 637 -25.69 26.93 -23.95
CA PHE A 637 -25.76 28.26 -23.35
C PHE A 637 -24.42 29.01 -23.43
N GLY A 638 -24.49 30.33 -23.60
CA GLY A 638 -23.35 31.23 -23.42
C GLY A 638 -23.06 31.53 -21.94
N ALA A 639 -21.93 32.18 -21.65
CA ALA A 639 -21.50 32.54 -20.29
C ALA A 639 -22.56 33.31 -19.49
N SER A 640 -23.29 34.23 -20.15
CA SER A 640 -24.36 35.04 -19.55
C SER A 640 -25.52 34.24 -18.96
N TYR A 641 -25.72 33.00 -19.42
CA TYR A 641 -26.75 32.09 -18.92
C TYR A 641 -26.17 31.02 -18.00
N ARG A 642 -24.90 30.63 -18.19
CA ARG A 642 -24.22 29.62 -17.36
C ARG A 642 -24.02 30.10 -15.93
N ASP A 643 -23.56 31.34 -15.74
CA ASP A 643 -23.28 31.87 -14.40
C ASP A 643 -24.55 31.95 -13.52
N PRO A 644 -25.70 32.49 -14.00
CA PRO A 644 -26.93 32.48 -13.22
C PRO A 644 -27.51 31.07 -13.02
N LEU A 645 -27.42 30.18 -14.00
CA LEU A 645 -27.86 28.79 -13.84
C LEU A 645 -27.12 28.11 -12.67
N VAL A 646 -25.80 28.26 -12.59
CA VAL A 646 -24.99 27.67 -11.52
C VAL A 646 -25.26 28.37 -10.18
N ASN A 647 -25.11 29.69 -10.12
CA ASN A 647 -25.08 30.43 -8.85
C ASN A 647 -26.46 30.76 -8.27
N GLU A 648 -27.47 30.97 -9.13
CA GLU A 648 -28.81 31.40 -8.72
C GLU A 648 -29.86 30.28 -8.79
N GLN A 649 -29.66 29.24 -9.61
CA GLN A 649 -30.67 28.18 -9.79
C GLN A 649 -30.22 26.82 -9.23
N TRP A 650 -28.97 26.40 -9.42
CA TRP A 650 -28.51 25.08 -9.00
C TRP A 650 -27.87 25.06 -7.61
N ALA A 651 -27.01 26.03 -7.28
CA ALA A 651 -26.36 26.09 -5.97
C ALA A 651 -27.32 26.36 -4.79
N PRO A 652 -28.35 27.22 -4.90
CA PRO A 652 -29.22 27.50 -3.76
C PRO A 652 -30.03 26.29 -3.26
N PRO A 653 -30.69 25.48 -4.11
CA PRO A 653 -31.38 24.27 -3.67
C PRO A 653 -30.47 23.25 -2.96
N VAL A 654 -29.20 23.14 -3.39
CA VAL A 654 -28.19 22.28 -2.74
C VAL A 654 -27.95 22.72 -1.30
N LYS A 655 -27.81 24.04 -1.08
CA LYS A 655 -27.64 24.64 0.26
C LYS A 655 -28.91 24.55 1.11
N GLU A 656 -30.09 24.77 0.52
CA GLU A 656 -31.39 24.67 1.19
C GLU A 656 -31.63 23.27 1.76
N LEU A 657 -31.26 22.24 1.00
CA LEU A 657 -31.43 20.84 1.37
C LEU A 657 -30.24 20.28 2.18
N GLN A 658 -29.38 21.16 2.71
CA GLN A 658 -28.25 20.82 3.58
C GLN A 658 -27.24 19.84 2.99
N ILE A 659 -27.07 19.83 1.67
CA ILE A 659 -26.02 19.05 1.01
C ILE A 659 -24.72 19.87 1.03
N PRO A 660 -23.59 19.32 1.53
CA PRO A 660 -22.31 20.02 1.51
C PRO A 660 -21.89 20.43 0.09
N LEU A 661 -21.44 21.67 -0.07
CA LEU A 661 -21.03 22.25 -1.34
C LEU A 661 -19.83 23.18 -1.11
N THR A 662 -18.87 23.17 -2.04
CA THR A 662 -17.73 24.10 -1.99
C THR A 662 -18.20 25.55 -2.11
N ALA A 663 -17.75 26.43 -1.19
CA ALA A 663 -18.25 27.80 -1.08
C ALA A 663 -18.13 28.63 -2.38
N ASN A 664 -17.00 28.49 -3.08
CA ASN A 664 -16.73 29.12 -4.38
C ASN A 664 -16.58 28.05 -5.47
N PHE A 665 -17.65 27.30 -5.71
CA PHE A 665 -17.64 26.24 -6.72
C PHE A 665 -17.34 26.81 -8.12
N SER A 666 -16.42 26.17 -8.83
CA SER A 666 -16.08 26.46 -10.22
C SER A 666 -16.04 25.16 -11.00
N PHE A 667 -16.92 25.04 -12.01
CA PHE A 667 -17.03 23.85 -12.84
C PHE A 667 -15.71 23.49 -13.54
N SER A 668 -15.04 24.49 -14.12
CA SER A 668 -13.76 24.30 -14.81
C SER A 668 -12.67 23.82 -13.86
N THR A 669 -12.59 24.38 -12.64
CA THR A 669 -11.58 23.98 -11.65
C THR A 669 -11.84 22.57 -11.10
N PHE A 670 -13.10 22.16 -10.98
CA PHE A 670 -13.47 20.85 -10.44
C PHE A 670 -13.23 19.69 -11.43
N LEU A 671 -13.51 19.90 -12.73
CA LEU A 671 -13.39 18.85 -13.76
C LEU A 671 -12.13 18.94 -14.61
N ALA A 672 -11.58 20.13 -14.82
CA ALA A 672 -10.40 20.29 -15.67
C ALA A 672 -9.12 20.07 -14.86
N VAL A 673 -8.20 19.28 -15.41
CA VAL A 673 -6.86 19.16 -14.86
C VAL A 673 -6.06 20.38 -15.35
N PRO A 674 -5.38 21.14 -14.46
CA PRO A 674 -4.63 22.33 -14.87
C PRO A 674 -3.59 22.09 -15.98
N THR A 675 -3.07 20.86 -16.09
CA THR A 675 -2.16 20.44 -17.16
C THR A 675 -2.87 20.37 -18.51
N ASP A 676 -4.07 19.79 -18.55
CA ASP A 676 -4.87 19.63 -19.76
C ASP A 676 -5.31 21.01 -20.29
N VAL A 677 -5.77 21.90 -19.39
CA VAL A 677 -6.15 23.28 -19.75
C VAL A 677 -4.99 24.02 -20.42
N ARG A 678 -3.78 23.83 -19.92
CA ARG A 678 -2.57 24.44 -20.50
C ARG A 678 -2.25 23.86 -21.87
N GLU A 679 -2.37 22.55 -22.03
CA GLU A 679 -2.18 21.88 -23.31
C GLU A 679 -3.22 22.37 -24.34
N TRP A 680 -4.48 22.52 -23.94
CA TRP A 680 -5.52 23.12 -24.80
C TRP A 680 -5.16 24.55 -25.22
N ASN A 681 -4.61 25.35 -24.31
CA ASN A 681 -4.16 26.70 -24.61
C ASN A 681 -3.02 26.72 -25.63
N LEU A 682 -2.04 25.80 -25.50
CA LEU A 682 -0.96 25.63 -26.48
C LEU A 682 -1.49 25.18 -27.85
N GLN A 683 -2.55 24.40 -27.86
CA GLN A 683 -3.26 23.94 -29.06
C GLN A 683 -4.18 25.02 -29.66
N GLY A 684 -4.18 26.24 -29.12
CA GLY A 684 -4.88 27.39 -29.68
C GLY A 684 -6.28 27.64 -29.12
N LEU A 685 -6.66 26.95 -28.04
CA LEU A 685 -7.84 27.32 -27.27
C LEU A 685 -7.55 28.59 -26.44
N PRO A 686 -8.49 29.52 -26.31
CA PRO A 686 -8.33 30.68 -25.43
C PRO A 686 -8.32 30.31 -23.95
N ALA A 687 -7.59 31.08 -23.15
CA ALA A 687 -7.46 30.86 -21.71
C ALA A 687 -8.62 31.42 -20.87
N ASP A 688 -9.77 31.75 -21.47
CA ASP A 688 -10.95 32.19 -20.74
C ASP A 688 -11.75 31.01 -20.13
N SER A 689 -12.59 31.32 -19.14
CA SER A 689 -13.41 30.33 -18.43
C SER A 689 -14.38 29.61 -19.37
N PHE A 690 -15.06 30.36 -20.25
CA PHE A 690 -16.04 29.82 -21.20
C PHE A 690 -15.42 28.81 -22.18
N SER A 691 -14.25 29.12 -22.73
CA SER A 691 -13.49 28.22 -23.59
C SER A 691 -13.03 26.97 -22.84
N THR A 692 -12.58 27.13 -21.59
CA THR A 692 -12.18 26.00 -20.73
C THR A 692 -13.37 25.08 -20.41
N GLU A 693 -14.53 25.66 -20.08
CA GLU A 693 -15.79 24.93 -19.86
C GLU A 693 -16.20 24.13 -21.11
N ASN A 694 -16.12 24.76 -22.28
CA ASN A 694 -16.42 24.12 -23.56
C ASN A 694 -15.48 22.94 -23.84
N ALA A 695 -14.18 23.09 -23.55
CA ALA A 695 -13.23 22.00 -23.71
C ALA A 695 -13.52 20.82 -22.76
N VAL A 696 -13.93 21.09 -21.52
CA VAL A 696 -14.37 20.05 -20.58
C VAL A 696 -15.61 19.33 -21.12
N LEU A 697 -16.62 20.05 -21.62
CA LEU A 697 -17.82 19.45 -22.21
C LEU A 697 -17.49 18.54 -23.40
N VAL A 698 -16.54 18.95 -24.25
CA VAL A 698 -16.10 18.19 -25.43
C VAL A 698 -15.28 16.95 -25.06
N THR A 699 -14.39 17.05 -24.07
CA THR A 699 -13.44 15.98 -23.73
C THR A 699 -14.01 14.96 -22.75
N ARG A 700 -14.78 15.42 -21.75
CA ARG A 700 -15.35 14.61 -20.67
C ARG A 700 -16.82 14.22 -20.92
N GLY A 701 -17.44 14.72 -21.98
CA GLY A 701 -18.82 14.43 -22.34
C GLY A 701 -19.07 12.94 -22.66
N ARG A 702 -20.20 12.42 -22.20
CA ARG A 702 -20.63 11.03 -22.49
C ARG A 702 -21.12 10.86 -23.92
N ARG A 703 -21.86 11.82 -24.46
CA ARG A 703 -22.32 11.85 -25.86
C ARG A 703 -21.31 12.59 -26.75
N PHE A 704 -21.35 12.31 -28.04
CA PHE A 704 -20.44 12.97 -28.98
C PHE A 704 -20.81 14.47 -29.11
N PRO A 705 -19.82 15.37 -29.08
CA PRO A 705 -20.07 16.81 -29.11
C PRO A 705 -20.37 17.30 -30.53
N LEU A 706 -21.44 18.09 -30.64
CA LEU A 706 -21.77 18.91 -31.80
C LEU A 706 -21.47 20.37 -31.46
N MET A 707 -20.43 20.91 -32.07
CA MET A 707 -19.90 22.23 -31.76
C MET A 707 -20.42 23.25 -32.77
N ILE A 708 -21.15 24.25 -32.26
CA ILE A 708 -21.60 25.41 -33.03
C ILE A 708 -20.44 26.41 -33.09
N ASP A 709 -19.71 26.40 -34.21
CA ASP A 709 -18.40 27.03 -34.35
C ASP A 709 -18.29 27.85 -35.66
N PRO A 710 -19.02 28.98 -35.79
CA PRO A 710 -18.96 29.81 -36.98
C PRO A 710 -17.56 30.36 -37.28
N GLN A 711 -16.72 30.56 -36.24
CA GLN A 711 -15.36 31.06 -36.38
C GLN A 711 -14.28 29.97 -36.59
N ASN A 712 -14.66 28.68 -36.65
CA ASN A 712 -13.76 27.53 -36.78
C ASN A 712 -12.69 27.42 -35.66
N GLN A 713 -12.94 27.97 -34.49
CA GLN A 713 -12.02 27.91 -33.36
C GLN A 713 -11.93 26.47 -32.81
N ALA A 714 -13.07 25.83 -32.59
CA ALA A 714 -13.14 24.44 -32.15
C ALA A 714 -12.55 23.50 -33.20
N ASN A 715 -12.86 23.71 -34.48
CA ASN A 715 -12.33 22.91 -35.59
C ASN A 715 -10.78 22.97 -35.62
N LYS A 716 -10.19 24.17 -35.52
CA LYS A 716 -8.72 24.35 -35.46
C LYS A 716 -8.11 23.69 -34.21
N TRP A 717 -8.77 23.82 -33.06
CA TRP A 717 -8.32 23.23 -31.80
C TRP A 717 -8.31 21.69 -31.87
N ILE A 718 -9.42 21.06 -32.29
CA ILE A 718 -9.53 19.59 -32.39
C ILE A 718 -8.49 19.01 -33.36
N ARG A 719 -8.24 19.69 -34.50
CA ARG A 719 -7.20 19.27 -35.45
C ARG A 719 -5.81 19.24 -34.83
N LYS A 720 -5.48 20.20 -33.96
CA LYS A 720 -4.19 20.24 -33.25
C LYS A 720 -4.14 19.24 -32.11
N MET A 721 -5.22 19.12 -31.34
CA MET A 721 -5.33 18.19 -30.21
C MET A 721 -5.17 16.73 -30.64
N GLU A 722 -5.84 16.33 -31.72
CA GLU A 722 -5.86 14.94 -32.22
C GLU A 722 -4.82 14.69 -33.34
N ALA A 723 -3.89 15.62 -33.55
CA ALA A 723 -2.88 15.53 -34.62
C ALA A 723 -2.00 14.27 -34.48
N SER A 724 -1.60 13.93 -33.25
CA SER A 724 -0.78 12.75 -32.95
C SER A 724 -1.51 11.43 -33.20
N ARG A 725 -2.85 11.45 -33.19
CA ARG A 725 -3.72 10.27 -33.32
C ARG A 725 -4.27 10.07 -34.73
N GLN A 726 -3.76 10.80 -35.73
CA GLN A 726 -4.14 10.71 -37.14
C GLN A 726 -5.63 10.98 -37.42
N LEU A 727 -6.15 12.10 -36.89
CA LEU A 727 -7.52 12.58 -37.10
C LEU A 727 -7.96 12.48 -38.57
N LYS A 728 -9.09 11.81 -38.81
CA LYS A 728 -9.75 11.77 -40.12
C LYS A 728 -10.82 12.85 -40.19
N VAL A 729 -10.82 13.63 -41.26
CA VAL A 729 -11.74 14.75 -41.45
C VAL A 729 -12.61 14.50 -42.66
N PHE A 730 -13.93 14.71 -42.50
CA PHE A 730 -14.92 14.52 -43.57
C PHE A 730 -15.89 15.69 -43.67
N ASP A 731 -16.31 15.98 -44.89
CA ASP A 731 -17.49 16.77 -45.20
C ASP A 731 -18.70 15.83 -45.44
N PRO A 732 -19.93 16.17 -44.99
CA PRO A 732 -21.16 15.38 -45.20
C PRO A 732 -21.38 14.88 -46.64
N ASN A 733 -20.87 15.59 -47.64
CA ASN A 733 -21.03 15.24 -49.06
C ASN A 733 -20.04 14.18 -49.56
N SER A 734 -19.10 13.76 -48.73
CA SER A 734 -18.08 12.78 -49.11
C SER A 734 -18.69 11.39 -49.33
N LYS A 735 -18.33 10.69 -50.41
CA LYS A 735 -18.94 9.39 -50.77
C LYS A 735 -18.50 8.23 -49.89
N ASP A 736 -17.30 8.32 -49.28
CA ASP A 736 -16.64 7.24 -48.54
C ASP A 736 -16.74 7.37 -47.00
N ILE A 737 -17.65 8.21 -46.49
CA ILE A 737 -17.77 8.49 -45.04
C ILE A 737 -18.00 7.21 -44.25
N MET A 738 -19.02 6.42 -44.60
CA MET A 738 -19.39 5.22 -43.85
C MET A 738 -18.25 4.20 -43.80
N ARG A 739 -17.68 3.82 -44.94
CA ARG A 739 -16.55 2.86 -45.00
C ARG A 739 -15.36 3.31 -44.15
N THR A 740 -15.06 4.61 -44.13
CA THR A 740 -13.93 5.12 -43.35
C THR A 740 -14.27 5.24 -41.88
N LEU A 741 -15.53 5.56 -41.56
CA LEU A 741 -16.06 5.57 -40.20
C LEU A 741 -16.04 4.15 -39.60
N GLU A 742 -16.45 3.13 -40.36
CA GLU A 742 -16.38 1.73 -39.94
C GLU A 742 -14.97 1.34 -39.53
N ARG A 743 -13.97 1.63 -40.39
CA ARG A 743 -12.55 1.40 -40.07
C ARG A 743 -12.09 2.22 -38.87
N ALA A 744 -12.51 3.48 -38.77
CA ALA A 744 -12.12 4.35 -37.65
C ALA A 744 -12.65 3.83 -36.31
N ILE A 745 -13.86 3.24 -36.29
CA ILE A 745 -14.46 2.60 -35.12
C ILE A 745 -13.64 1.38 -34.70
N GLU A 746 -13.25 0.51 -35.64
CA GLU A 746 -12.43 -0.69 -35.36
C GLU A 746 -11.03 -0.33 -34.83
N PHE A 747 -10.35 0.63 -35.48
CA PHE A 747 -8.99 1.03 -35.12
C PHE A 747 -8.93 2.09 -34.00
N GLY A 748 -10.06 2.64 -33.55
CA GLY A 748 -10.11 3.69 -32.54
C GLY A 748 -9.53 5.04 -32.99
N THR A 749 -9.56 5.32 -34.30
CA THR A 749 -9.05 6.57 -34.88
C THR A 749 -10.08 7.70 -34.70
N PRO A 750 -9.70 8.89 -34.22
CA PRO A 750 -10.64 9.99 -34.06
C PRO A 750 -11.13 10.51 -35.42
N VAL A 751 -12.40 10.92 -35.47
CA VAL A 751 -13.06 11.43 -36.67
C VAL A 751 -13.70 12.79 -36.40
N LEU A 752 -13.51 13.75 -37.31
CA LEU A 752 -14.13 15.06 -37.32
C LEU A 752 -15.03 15.20 -38.56
N LEU A 753 -16.34 15.37 -38.33
CA LEU A 753 -17.30 15.74 -39.35
C LEU A 753 -17.48 17.27 -39.34
N GLU A 754 -17.14 17.93 -40.44
CA GLU A 754 -17.16 19.40 -40.55
C GLU A 754 -18.25 19.94 -41.45
N ASN A 755 -18.70 21.17 -41.17
CA ASN A 755 -19.73 21.87 -41.94
C ASN A 755 -21.08 21.15 -41.98
N VAL A 756 -21.47 20.54 -40.87
CA VAL A 756 -22.81 19.94 -40.76
C VAL A 756 -23.87 21.04 -40.84
N GLY A 757 -24.91 20.79 -41.65
CA GLY A 757 -26.10 21.64 -41.73
C GLY A 757 -27.02 21.48 -40.52
N GLU A 758 -28.32 21.67 -40.74
CA GLU A 758 -29.35 21.40 -39.73
C GLU A 758 -29.75 19.92 -39.70
N ASP A 759 -29.65 19.25 -40.85
CA ASP A 759 -29.94 17.83 -41.00
C ASP A 759 -28.67 16.96 -40.85
N LEU A 760 -28.81 15.85 -40.13
CA LEU A 760 -27.80 14.81 -39.99
C LEU A 760 -28.22 13.56 -40.78
N ASP A 761 -27.25 12.90 -41.41
CA ASP A 761 -27.50 11.65 -42.13
C ASP A 761 -28.03 10.57 -41.17
N PRO A 762 -29.24 10.01 -41.39
CA PRO A 762 -29.82 8.97 -40.55
C PRO A 762 -28.93 7.74 -40.39
N SER A 763 -28.04 7.44 -41.34
CA SER A 763 -27.14 6.29 -41.23
C SER A 763 -26.10 6.43 -40.10
N LEU A 764 -25.88 7.65 -39.59
CA LEU A 764 -24.99 7.91 -38.45
C LEU A 764 -25.67 7.65 -37.10
N GLU A 765 -27.00 7.46 -37.07
CA GLU A 765 -27.77 7.29 -35.85
C GLU A 765 -27.26 6.17 -34.92
N PRO A 766 -26.93 4.95 -35.40
CA PRO A 766 -26.43 3.89 -34.53
C PRO A 766 -25.13 4.28 -33.81
N VAL A 767 -24.28 5.05 -34.49
CA VAL A 767 -23.00 5.54 -33.95
C VAL A 767 -23.24 6.66 -32.93
N LEU A 768 -24.10 7.64 -33.27
CA LEU A 768 -24.43 8.76 -32.40
C LEU A 768 -25.12 8.32 -31.10
N ALA A 769 -26.05 7.36 -31.20
CA ALA A 769 -26.74 6.78 -30.06
C ALA A 769 -25.86 5.84 -29.22
N LYS A 770 -24.66 5.50 -29.70
CA LYS A 770 -23.72 4.55 -29.07
C LYS A 770 -24.40 3.23 -28.71
N ASN A 771 -25.08 2.61 -29.68
CA ASN A 771 -25.73 1.31 -29.53
C ASN A 771 -24.69 0.17 -29.48
N ILE A 772 -23.82 0.21 -28.47
CA ILE A 772 -22.72 -0.73 -28.26
C ILE A 772 -23.27 -1.99 -27.58
N ILE A 773 -22.91 -3.14 -28.12
CA ILE A 773 -23.34 -4.46 -27.68
C ILE A 773 -22.14 -5.20 -27.10
N ASP A 774 -22.25 -5.65 -25.86
CA ASP A 774 -21.27 -6.56 -25.26
C ASP A 774 -21.48 -7.97 -25.82
N THR A 775 -20.50 -8.46 -26.58
CA THR A 775 -20.54 -9.80 -27.20
C THR A 775 -19.97 -10.89 -26.30
N GLY A 776 -19.58 -10.56 -25.07
CA GLY A 776 -18.94 -11.46 -24.12
C GLY A 776 -17.43 -11.48 -24.26
N GLY A 777 -16.73 -11.86 -23.18
CA GLY A 777 -15.26 -11.89 -23.16
C GLY A 777 -14.57 -10.51 -23.14
N GLY A 778 -15.33 -9.43 -22.90
CA GLY A 778 -14.83 -8.05 -22.86
C GLY A 778 -14.72 -7.38 -24.23
N SER A 779 -15.19 -8.03 -25.31
CA SER A 779 -15.25 -7.42 -26.64
C SER A 779 -16.57 -6.67 -26.83
N LEU A 780 -16.44 -5.36 -27.08
CA LEU A 780 -17.55 -4.48 -27.41
C LEU A 780 -17.72 -4.46 -28.93
N SER A 781 -18.96 -4.49 -29.41
CA SER A 781 -19.28 -4.41 -30.83
C SER A 781 -20.36 -3.36 -31.10
N ILE A 782 -20.47 -2.86 -32.32
CA ILE A 782 -21.52 -1.94 -32.73
C ILE A 782 -22.10 -2.37 -34.08
N LYS A 783 -23.42 -2.36 -34.21
CA LYS A 783 -24.09 -2.61 -35.49
C LYS A 783 -24.27 -1.30 -36.24
N VAL A 784 -23.68 -1.18 -37.42
CA VAL A 784 -23.80 -0.02 -38.31
C VAL A 784 -24.25 -0.54 -39.69
N GLY A 785 -25.48 -0.21 -40.08
CA GLY A 785 -26.12 -0.83 -41.25
C GLY A 785 -26.23 -2.35 -41.08
N GLU A 786 -25.80 -3.11 -42.08
CA GLU A 786 -25.79 -4.59 -42.01
C GLU A 786 -24.55 -5.16 -41.30
N ASN A 787 -23.52 -4.33 -41.11
CA ASN A 787 -22.23 -4.76 -40.56
C ASN A 787 -22.23 -4.71 -39.02
N THR A 788 -21.64 -5.74 -38.41
CA THR A 788 -21.30 -5.75 -36.98
C THR A 788 -19.80 -5.54 -36.86
N LEU A 789 -19.39 -4.44 -36.22
CA LEU A 789 -18.01 -4.01 -36.11
C LEU A 789 -17.51 -4.17 -34.68
N ASP A 790 -16.22 -4.44 -34.50
CA ASP A 790 -15.58 -4.37 -33.19
C ASP A 790 -15.43 -2.90 -32.78
N TYR A 791 -15.91 -2.57 -31.58
CA TYR A 791 -15.92 -1.20 -31.08
C TYR A 791 -14.71 -0.92 -30.20
N ASN A 792 -13.86 0.00 -30.63
CA ASN A 792 -12.72 0.46 -29.85
C ASN A 792 -13.11 1.61 -28.90
N VAL A 793 -12.86 1.45 -27.60
CA VAL A 793 -13.19 2.45 -26.56
C VAL A 793 -12.48 3.80 -26.79
N ASN A 794 -11.33 3.79 -27.47
CA ASN A 794 -10.59 5.01 -27.77
C ASN A 794 -11.18 5.83 -28.94
N PHE A 795 -12.16 5.30 -29.67
CA PHE A 795 -12.82 6.01 -30.75
C PHE A 795 -13.49 7.29 -30.25
N LYS A 796 -13.27 8.40 -30.97
CA LYS A 796 -13.86 9.72 -30.69
C LYS A 796 -14.45 10.28 -31.97
N PHE A 797 -15.65 10.82 -31.87
CA PHE A 797 -16.36 11.46 -32.97
C PHE A 797 -16.71 12.90 -32.60
N TYR A 798 -16.26 13.84 -33.44
CA TYR A 798 -16.43 15.27 -33.27
C TYR A 798 -17.25 15.82 -34.43
N ILE A 799 -18.19 16.72 -34.15
CA ILE A 799 -19.04 17.34 -35.17
C ILE A 799 -18.92 18.85 -35.05
N THR A 800 -18.74 19.54 -36.17
CA THR A 800 -18.68 21.02 -36.22
C THR A 800 -19.64 21.57 -37.25
N THR A 801 -20.27 22.70 -36.94
CA THR A 801 -21.07 23.49 -37.88
C THR A 801 -20.57 24.93 -37.95
N LYS A 802 -20.63 25.53 -39.13
CA LYS A 802 -20.35 26.96 -39.36
C LYS A 802 -21.60 27.84 -39.22
N LEU A 803 -22.78 27.24 -39.07
CA LEU A 803 -24.02 27.98 -38.87
C LEU A 803 -23.98 28.65 -37.51
N ALA A 804 -24.25 29.96 -37.45
CA ALA A 804 -24.20 30.71 -36.20
C ALA A 804 -25.46 30.50 -35.32
N ASN A 805 -26.60 30.18 -35.93
CA ASN A 805 -27.85 29.89 -35.24
C ASN A 805 -28.61 28.74 -35.92
N PRO A 806 -28.05 27.51 -35.92
CA PRO A 806 -28.72 26.35 -36.51
C PRO A 806 -29.92 25.91 -35.68
N HIS A 807 -30.98 25.46 -36.34
CA HIS A 807 -32.11 24.84 -35.70
C HIS A 807 -31.97 23.31 -35.65
N TYR A 808 -31.34 22.79 -34.59
CA TYR A 808 -31.27 21.34 -34.38
C TYR A 808 -32.55 20.80 -33.74
N THR A 809 -33.12 19.77 -34.35
CA THR A 809 -34.32 19.10 -33.83
C THR A 809 -34.06 18.44 -32.47
N PRO A 810 -35.12 18.14 -31.68
CA PRO A 810 -34.99 17.37 -30.46
C PRO A 810 -34.31 16.01 -30.67
N GLU A 811 -34.52 15.38 -31.82
CA GLU A 811 -33.92 14.10 -32.20
C GLU A 811 -32.39 14.22 -32.29
N VAL A 812 -31.84 15.33 -32.81
CA VAL A 812 -30.39 15.59 -32.80
C VAL A 812 -29.88 15.90 -31.40
N SER A 813 -30.64 16.70 -30.63
CA SER A 813 -30.29 17.15 -29.27
C SER A 813 -30.25 16.01 -28.25
N THR A 814 -31.00 14.94 -28.48
CA THR A 814 -30.96 13.72 -27.63
C THR A 814 -29.73 12.85 -27.90
N LYS A 815 -29.25 12.82 -29.14
CA LYS A 815 -28.13 11.96 -29.59
C LYS A 815 -26.75 12.60 -29.38
N THR A 816 -26.66 13.93 -29.47
CA THR A 816 -25.41 14.67 -29.37
C THR A 816 -25.42 15.65 -28.20
N THR A 817 -24.23 16.01 -27.70
CA THR A 817 -24.10 17.15 -26.78
C THR A 817 -23.81 18.39 -27.60
N ILE A 818 -24.79 19.28 -27.71
CA ILE A 818 -24.61 20.56 -28.40
C ILE A 818 -23.76 21.48 -27.52
N VAL A 819 -22.67 22.01 -28.06
CA VAL A 819 -21.75 22.92 -27.37
C VAL A 819 -21.63 24.20 -28.18
N ASN A 820 -21.94 25.32 -27.55
CA ASN A 820 -21.81 26.65 -28.14
C ASN A 820 -20.35 27.12 -28.08
N PHE A 821 -19.70 27.20 -29.24
CA PHE A 821 -18.34 27.73 -29.39
C PHE A 821 -18.30 29.14 -29.98
N ILE A 822 -19.44 29.83 -30.04
CA ILE A 822 -19.51 31.20 -30.56
C ILE A 822 -18.70 32.10 -29.65
N VAL A 823 -17.77 32.83 -30.27
CA VAL A 823 -16.86 33.71 -29.55
C VAL A 823 -17.65 34.85 -28.88
N VAL A 824 -17.38 35.07 -27.60
CA VAL A 824 -17.96 36.18 -26.81
C VAL A 824 -16.98 37.35 -26.78
N GLU A 825 -17.49 38.59 -26.66
CA GLU A 825 -16.68 39.82 -26.68
C GLU A 825 -15.49 39.81 -25.73
N GLN A 826 -15.68 39.36 -24.49
CA GLN A 826 -14.58 39.24 -23.52
C GLN A 826 -13.52 38.22 -23.96
N GLY A 827 -13.96 37.07 -24.48
CA GLY A 827 -13.07 36.03 -25.00
C GLY A 827 -12.24 36.54 -26.19
N LEU A 828 -12.89 37.22 -27.14
CA LEU A 828 -12.22 37.81 -28.28
C LEU A 828 -11.26 38.93 -27.87
N THR A 829 -11.65 39.77 -26.91
CA THR A 829 -10.80 40.83 -26.35
C THR A 829 -9.49 40.24 -25.82
N ASN A 830 -9.55 39.12 -25.09
CA ASN A 830 -8.36 38.46 -24.56
C ASN A 830 -7.47 37.84 -25.67
N GLN A 831 -8.09 37.26 -26.71
CA GLN A 831 -7.35 36.76 -27.87
C GLN A 831 -6.63 37.89 -28.62
N LEU A 832 -7.37 38.95 -28.96
CA LEU A 832 -6.85 40.12 -29.69
C LEU A 832 -5.82 40.90 -28.86
N LEU A 833 -5.97 40.95 -27.54
CA LEU A 833 -4.93 41.47 -26.65
C LEU A 833 -3.60 40.75 -26.86
N GLY A 834 -3.60 39.43 -26.96
CA GLY A 834 -2.40 38.65 -27.26
C GLY A 834 -1.80 38.97 -28.63
N VAL A 835 -2.65 39.22 -29.64
CA VAL A 835 -2.21 39.63 -30.99
C VAL A 835 -1.59 41.02 -30.98
N VAL A 836 -2.22 41.99 -30.32
CA VAL A 836 -1.71 43.37 -30.19
C VAL A 836 -0.38 43.40 -29.44
N VAL A 837 -0.29 42.72 -28.29
CA VAL A 837 0.95 42.65 -27.51
C VAL A 837 2.06 41.99 -28.35
N ARG A 838 1.75 40.94 -29.12
CA ARG A 838 2.74 40.29 -30.00
C ARG A 838 3.25 41.21 -31.10
N ALA A 839 2.42 42.12 -31.61
CA ALA A 839 2.80 43.06 -32.65
C ALA A 839 3.61 44.24 -32.10
N GLU A 840 3.15 44.85 -31.00
CA GLU A 840 3.77 46.03 -30.38
C GLU A 840 5.02 45.68 -29.56
N GLU A 841 4.95 44.62 -28.76
CA GLU A 841 5.99 44.18 -27.83
C GLU A 841 6.19 42.65 -27.88
N PRO A 842 6.77 42.13 -28.99
CA PRO A 842 6.93 40.69 -29.19
C PRO A 842 7.74 40.01 -28.07
N HIS A 843 8.66 40.75 -27.44
CA HIS A 843 9.50 40.23 -26.36
C HIS A 843 8.68 39.87 -25.11
N LEU A 844 7.65 40.66 -24.77
CA LEU A 844 6.76 40.41 -23.62
C LEU A 844 5.96 39.13 -23.83
N GLU A 845 5.46 38.91 -25.05
CA GLU A 845 4.67 37.71 -25.36
C GLU A 845 5.55 36.46 -25.44
N GLU A 846 6.77 36.57 -25.98
CA GLU A 846 7.72 35.45 -25.99
C GLU A 846 8.17 35.08 -24.58
N GLN A 847 8.45 36.07 -23.72
CA GLN A 847 8.77 35.85 -22.31
C GLN A 847 7.60 35.19 -21.59
N LYS A 848 6.36 35.66 -21.79
CA LYS A 848 5.18 35.02 -21.21
C LYS A 848 5.06 33.57 -21.63
N ASN A 849 5.15 33.27 -22.92
CA ASN A 849 5.03 31.89 -23.42
C ASN A 849 6.13 30.98 -22.83
N LYS A 850 7.37 31.46 -22.74
CA LYS A 850 8.47 30.73 -22.09
C LYS A 850 8.20 30.48 -20.61
N LEU A 851 7.76 31.51 -19.88
CA LEU A 851 7.40 31.41 -18.45
C LEU A 851 6.23 30.45 -18.22
N VAL A 852 5.19 30.49 -19.05
CA VAL A 852 4.06 29.56 -18.97
C VAL A 852 4.53 28.11 -19.12
N VAL A 853 5.36 27.82 -20.13
CA VAL A 853 5.92 26.48 -20.35
C VAL A 853 6.83 26.06 -19.19
N GLN A 854 7.64 26.97 -18.66
CA GLN A 854 8.52 26.69 -17.53
C GLN A 854 7.73 26.39 -16.25
N VAL A 855 6.71 27.18 -15.92
CA VAL A 855 5.81 26.94 -14.79
C VAL A 855 5.07 25.61 -14.97
N ALA A 856 4.70 25.23 -16.19
CA ALA A 856 4.06 23.94 -16.46
C ALA A 856 5.01 22.77 -16.22
N LYS A 857 6.22 22.81 -16.77
CA LYS A 857 7.23 21.79 -16.51
C LYS A 857 7.59 21.71 -15.02
N GLY A 858 7.70 22.85 -14.35
CA GLY A 858 7.96 22.93 -12.91
C GLY A 858 6.85 22.26 -12.08
N LYS A 859 5.59 22.64 -12.29
CA LYS A 859 4.45 22.03 -11.57
C LYS A 859 4.32 20.52 -11.82
N ASN A 860 4.48 20.07 -13.07
CA ASN A 860 4.47 18.64 -13.38
C ASN A 860 5.61 17.92 -12.67
N ARG A 861 6.80 18.51 -12.66
CA ARG A 861 7.96 17.93 -11.98
C ARG A 861 7.74 17.81 -10.47
N LEU A 862 7.06 18.78 -9.84
CA LEU A 862 6.70 18.69 -8.41
C LEU A 862 5.76 17.50 -8.13
N VAL A 863 4.74 17.30 -8.97
CA VAL A 863 3.82 16.16 -8.83
C VAL A 863 4.52 14.82 -9.07
N GLU A 864 5.44 14.76 -10.04
CA GLU A 864 6.27 13.57 -10.27
C GLU A 864 7.15 13.24 -9.06
N LEU A 865 7.87 14.23 -8.53
CA LEU A 865 8.73 14.06 -7.36
C LEU A 865 7.94 13.64 -6.13
N GLU A 866 6.75 14.22 -5.91
CA GLU A 866 5.87 13.83 -4.81
C GLU A 866 5.41 12.37 -4.95
N ASN A 867 4.95 11.96 -6.14
CA ASN A 867 4.57 10.57 -6.37
C ASN A 867 5.76 9.62 -6.24
N GLU A 868 6.96 10.03 -6.63
CA GLU A 868 8.19 9.27 -6.45
C GLU A 868 8.52 9.07 -4.97
N ILE A 869 8.48 10.13 -4.16
CA ILE A 869 8.66 10.07 -2.70
C ILE A 869 7.64 9.12 -2.06
N LEU A 870 6.36 9.28 -2.39
CA LEU A 870 5.29 8.45 -1.81
C LEU A 870 5.41 6.98 -2.24
N ARG A 871 5.82 6.73 -3.49
CA ARG A 871 6.07 5.36 -3.98
C ARG A 871 7.22 4.70 -3.23
N LEU A 872 8.34 5.41 -3.06
CA LEU A 872 9.50 4.91 -2.34
C LEU A 872 9.15 4.58 -0.87
N LEU A 873 8.37 5.44 -0.21
CA LEU A 873 7.86 5.17 1.14
C LEU A 873 6.92 3.96 1.22
N ALA A 874 6.11 3.72 0.18
CA ALA A 874 5.15 2.63 0.13
C ALA A 874 5.78 1.27 -0.24
N GLU A 875 6.79 1.25 -1.13
CA GLU A 875 7.48 0.03 -1.58
C GLU A 875 8.41 -0.56 -0.50
N THR A 876 8.85 0.26 0.46
CA THR A 876 9.77 -0.13 1.52
C THR A 876 9.10 -1.07 2.52
N LYS A 877 9.53 -2.35 2.53
CA LYS A 877 9.11 -3.36 3.51
C LYS A 877 10.16 -3.47 4.62
N GLY A 878 9.83 -3.01 5.82
CA GLY A 878 10.72 -3.05 6.99
C GLY A 878 10.89 -1.66 7.63
N SER A 879 11.97 -1.48 8.41
CA SER A 879 12.30 -0.16 8.95
C SER A 879 12.90 0.72 7.86
N LEU A 880 12.36 1.94 7.72
CA LEU A 880 12.85 2.97 6.80
C LEU A 880 14.32 3.36 7.07
N LEU A 881 14.84 3.02 8.25
CA LEU A 881 16.16 3.43 8.74
C LEU A 881 17.30 2.52 8.29
N ASP A 882 16.96 1.34 7.76
CA ASP A 882 17.93 0.35 7.33
C ASP A 882 18.37 0.56 5.86
N ASP A 883 17.58 1.28 5.06
CA ASP A 883 17.90 1.57 3.65
C ASP A 883 18.53 2.96 3.47
N LEU A 884 19.86 2.97 3.35
CA LEU A 884 20.64 4.19 3.16
C LEU A 884 20.39 4.85 1.79
N SER A 885 20.19 4.02 0.75
CA SER A 885 19.97 4.52 -0.61
C SER A 885 18.65 5.27 -0.74
N LEU A 886 17.63 4.79 -0.02
CA LEU A 886 16.34 5.44 0.08
C LEU A 886 16.46 6.83 0.72
N ILE A 887 17.17 6.96 1.84
CA ILE A 887 17.33 8.23 2.56
C ILE A 887 18.04 9.26 1.68
N ASP A 888 19.12 8.86 1.00
CA ASP A 888 19.86 9.75 0.10
C ASP A 888 18.99 10.21 -1.08
N THR A 889 18.24 9.30 -1.69
CA THR A 889 17.33 9.61 -2.81
C THR A 889 16.19 10.55 -2.37
N LEU A 890 15.64 10.35 -1.18
CA LEU A 890 14.61 11.23 -0.59
C LEU A 890 15.15 12.63 -0.34
N GLN A 891 16.39 12.74 0.14
CA GLN A 891 17.03 14.02 0.41
C GLN A 891 17.37 14.77 -0.88
N GLU A 892 17.84 14.09 -1.92
CA GLU A 892 18.03 14.68 -3.25
C GLU A 892 16.69 15.15 -3.84
N SER A 893 15.65 14.32 -3.77
CA SER A 893 14.31 14.65 -4.26
C SER A 893 13.72 15.87 -3.57
N LYS A 894 13.94 16.01 -2.26
CA LYS A 894 13.55 17.19 -1.48
C LYS A 894 14.25 18.46 -1.98
N VAL A 895 15.57 18.43 -2.13
CA VAL A 895 16.34 19.61 -2.59
C VAL A 895 15.87 20.05 -3.98
N ILE A 896 15.57 19.09 -4.86
CA ILE A 896 14.99 19.38 -6.18
C ILE A 896 13.59 19.97 -6.03
N SER A 897 12.73 19.41 -5.18
CA SER A 897 11.37 19.92 -4.91
C SER A 897 11.39 21.37 -4.41
N GLU A 898 12.24 21.70 -3.43
CA GLU A 898 12.40 23.06 -2.91
C GLU A 898 12.90 24.03 -3.99
N THR A 899 13.89 23.60 -4.78
CA THR A 899 14.44 24.41 -5.89
C THR A 899 13.38 24.69 -6.95
N VAL A 900 12.63 23.66 -7.36
CA VAL A 900 11.56 23.80 -8.37
C VAL A 900 10.41 24.66 -7.82
N THR A 901 10.07 24.52 -6.53
CA THR A 901 9.03 25.34 -5.89
C THR A 901 9.40 26.83 -5.92
N GLN A 902 10.64 27.18 -5.53
CA GLN A 902 11.12 28.55 -5.61
C GLN A 902 11.15 29.09 -7.05
N GLN A 903 11.58 28.27 -8.02
CA GLN A 903 11.58 28.66 -9.44
C GLN A 903 10.15 28.91 -9.96
N VAL A 904 9.19 28.07 -9.58
CA VAL A 904 7.78 28.24 -9.95
C VAL A 904 7.21 29.51 -9.32
N GLU A 905 7.49 29.78 -8.04
CA GLU A 905 7.00 30.97 -7.35
C GLU A 905 7.55 32.27 -7.99
N VAL A 906 8.85 32.31 -8.28
CA VAL A 906 9.47 33.45 -8.98
C VAL A 906 8.88 33.63 -10.38
N ALA A 907 8.64 32.53 -11.10
CA ALA A 907 8.04 32.57 -12.42
C ALA A 907 6.57 33.04 -12.39
N GLU A 908 5.80 32.65 -11.37
CA GLU A 908 4.41 33.12 -11.17
C GLU A 908 4.37 34.61 -10.83
N GLN A 909 5.21 35.09 -9.91
CA GLN A 909 5.31 36.52 -9.61
C GLN A 909 5.73 37.34 -10.84
N THR A 910 6.64 36.80 -11.66
CA THR A 910 7.06 37.43 -12.92
C THR A 910 5.92 37.45 -13.93
N MET A 911 5.14 36.36 -14.01
CA MET A 911 3.95 36.28 -14.87
C MET A 911 2.92 37.34 -14.49
N THR A 912 2.64 37.55 -13.19
CA THR A 912 1.73 38.61 -12.74
C THR A 912 2.19 40.00 -13.18
N LYS A 913 3.50 40.28 -13.14
CA LYS A 913 4.07 41.55 -13.62
C LYS A 913 3.92 41.70 -15.13
N ILE A 914 4.15 40.63 -15.89
CA ILE A 914 3.97 40.62 -17.35
C ILE A 914 2.49 40.81 -17.71
N ASP A 915 1.58 40.14 -17.01
CA ASP A 915 0.14 40.32 -17.23
C ASP A 915 -0.30 41.74 -16.91
N ALA A 916 0.18 42.34 -15.82
CA ALA A 916 -0.07 43.76 -15.53
C ALA A 916 0.46 44.69 -16.64
N ALA A 917 1.60 44.37 -17.26
CA ALA A 917 2.10 45.12 -18.40
C ALA A 917 1.22 44.94 -19.65
N ARG A 918 0.71 43.72 -19.89
CA ARG A 918 -0.23 43.40 -20.96
C ARG A 918 -1.56 44.14 -20.80
N GLU A 919 -2.05 44.30 -19.58
CA GLU A 919 -3.31 45.00 -19.29
C GLU A 919 -3.36 46.43 -19.85
N ASN A 920 -2.21 47.11 -19.98
CA ASN A 920 -2.14 48.43 -20.59
C ASN A 920 -2.62 48.45 -22.05
N TYR A 921 -2.53 47.32 -22.76
CA TYR A 921 -2.98 47.15 -24.14
C TYR A 921 -4.43 46.64 -24.25
N ARG A 922 -5.09 46.31 -23.14
CA ARG A 922 -6.49 45.84 -23.12
C ARG A 922 -7.45 46.78 -23.85
N PRO A 923 -7.36 48.12 -23.73
CA PRO A 923 -8.25 49.03 -24.48
C PRO A 923 -8.16 48.86 -26.00
N ALA A 924 -6.98 48.52 -26.53
CA ALA A 924 -6.81 48.26 -27.96
C ALA A 924 -7.46 46.94 -28.37
N GLY A 925 -7.25 45.88 -27.59
CA GLY A 925 -7.92 44.59 -27.79
C GLY A 925 -9.44 44.70 -27.73
N LEU A 926 -9.97 45.50 -26.79
CA LEU A 926 -11.41 45.75 -26.66
C LEU A 926 -11.97 46.47 -27.90
N ARG A 927 -11.31 47.52 -28.37
CA ARG A 927 -11.74 48.23 -29.59
C ARG A 927 -11.74 47.31 -30.81
N ALA A 928 -10.74 46.45 -30.95
CA ALA A 928 -10.68 45.49 -32.04
C ALA A 928 -11.80 44.44 -31.94
N ALA A 929 -12.13 43.96 -30.73
CA ALA A 929 -13.25 43.07 -30.52
C ALA A 929 -14.58 43.73 -30.89
N VAL A 930 -14.83 44.96 -30.40
CA VAL A 930 -16.03 45.74 -30.75
C VAL A 930 -16.16 45.91 -32.27
N LEU A 931 -15.08 46.24 -32.96
CA LEU A 931 -15.08 46.36 -34.43
C LEU A 931 -15.48 45.05 -35.10
N PHE A 932 -14.94 43.92 -34.65
CA PHE A 932 -15.30 42.61 -35.20
C PHE A 932 -16.79 42.29 -34.98
N PHE A 933 -17.34 42.52 -33.78
CA PHE A 933 -18.77 42.28 -33.54
C PHE A 933 -19.66 43.19 -34.37
N VAL A 934 -19.30 44.47 -34.53
CA VAL A 934 -20.01 45.38 -35.44
C VAL A 934 -19.99 44.85 -36.88
N LEU A 935 -18.83 44.37 -37.37
CA LEU A 935 -18.74 43.76 -38.71
C LEU A 935 -19.58 42.48 -38.83
N ASN A 936 -19.59 41.64 -37.79
CA ASN A 936 -20.39 40.42 -37.75
C ASN A 936 -21.89 40.73 -37.75
N ASP A 937 -22.31 41.82 -37.11
CA ASP A 937 -23.71 42.27 -37.09
C ASP A 937 -24.17 42.83 -38.44
N LEU A 938 -23.26 43.31 -39.31
CA LEU A 938 -23.59 43.79 -40.66
C LEU A 938 -24.19 42.70 -41.55
N VAL A 939 -23.96 41.42 -41.24
CA VAL A 939 -24.59 40.28 -41.93
C VAL A 939 -26.11 40.33 -41.82
N ALA A 940 -26.66 40.92 -40.75
CA ALA A 940 -28.10 41.10 -40.59
C ALA A 940 -28.69 42.12 -41.58
N ILE A 941 -27.85 42.99 -42.17
CA ILE A 941 -28.25 43.95 -43.20
C ILE A 941 -28.17 43.28 -44.58
N ASP A 942 -27.01 42.70 -44.92
CA ASP A 942 -26.80 42.00 -46.18
C ASP A 942 -25.80 40.83 -45.99
N PRO A 943 -26.13 39.62 -46.47
CA PRO A 943 -25.23 38.46 -46.42
C PRO A 943 -23.84 38.68 -47.03
N MET A 944 -23.66 39.66 -47.92
CA MET A 944 -22.36 40.00 -48.50
C MET A 944 -21.35 40.55 -47.49
N TYR A 945 -21.79 41.07 -46.34
CA TYR A 945 -20.91 41.59 -45.27
C TYR A 945 -20.43 40.50 -44.30
N GLN A 946 -20.37 39.25 -44.74
CA GLN A 946 -19.86 38.16 -43.93
C GLN A 946 -18.33 38.11 -43.99
N PHE A 947 -17.68 38.44 -42.87
CA PHE A 947 -16.23 38.38 -42.71
C PHE A 947 -15.84 37.22 -41.79
N ALA A 948 -14.81 36.47 -42.18
CA ALA A 948 -14.21 35.48 -41.30
C ALA A 948 -13.35 36.18 -40.24
N LEU A 949 -13.23 35.60 -39.04
CA LEU A 949 -12.37 36.13 -37.98
C LEU A 949 -10.88 36.24 -38.38
N ASP A 950 -10.43 35.40 -39.33
CA ASP A 950 -9.06 35.45 -39.84
C ASP A 950 -8.80 36.62 -40.81
N ALA A 951 -9.85 37.25 -41.36
CA ALA A 951 -9.76 38.37 -42.30
C ALA A 951 -9.78 39.71 -41.54
#